data_AF-A0A9W3X2Q3-F1
#
_entry.id   AF-A0A9W3X2Q3-F1
#
_cell.length_a   1.000
_cell.length_b   1.000
_cell.length_c   1.000
_cell.angle_alpha   90.00
_cell.angle_beta   90.00
_cell.angle_gamma   90.00
#
_symmetry.space_group_name_H-M   'P 1'
#
loop_
_entity.id
_entity.type
_entity.pdbx_description
1 polymer ?
#
loop_
_entity_poly.entity_id
_entity_poly.type
_entity_poly.pdbx_seq_one_letter_code
_entity_poly.pdbx_strand_id
1 'polypeptide(L)'
;MTCQLQAQPLIPYNVLAGVPTSNTGSPIGNAGNQFDQFEQTVKELKEAWEAFQKNGSFSLAALEKGFDAAIGGGSFDYLGLVQAGLGLVGTLGAAIPGVSVAVPLISMLVGVFWPKGTNNQENLITVIDKEVQRILDEKLSDQLIKKLNADLNAFTDLVTRLEEVIIDATFENHKPVLQVSKSNYMKVDSAYFSTGGILTLGMSDFLTDTYSKLTFPLYVLGATMKLSAYHSYIQFGNTWLNKVYDLSSDEGKTMSQALARAKQHMRQDIAFYTSQALNMFTGNLPSLSSNKYAINDYNVYTRAMVLNGLDIVATWPTLYPDDYSSQIKLEKTRVIFSDMVGQSESRDGSVTIKNIFDNTDSHQHGSIGLNSISYFPDELQKAQLRMYDYNHKPYCTDCFCWPYGVILNYNKNTFRYGDNDPGLSGDVQLPAPMSVVNAQTQTAQYTDGENIWTDTGRSWLCTLRGYCTTNCFPGRGCYNNSTGYGESCNQSLPGQKIHALYPFTQTNVLGQSGKLGLLASHIPYDLSPNNTIGDKDTDSTNIVAKGIPVEKGYASSGQKVEIIREWINGANVVQLSPGQSWGMDFTNSTGGQYMVRCRYASTNDTPIFFNLVYDGGSNPIYNQMTFPATKETPAHDSVDNKILGIKGINGNYSLMNVKDSVELPSGKFHVFFTNNGSSAIYLDRLEFVPLGKPSPGVLYSGSYDLMGSQYASVLFNDQNASYTTVSINGVSDAHSTSGSITLFNNETLVKGFDVPGSGQSYQYSNVTVPPYNRVNMTKGTYAELSGSVTIKGN
;
A
#
# COMPACT_ATOMS: atom_id res chain seq x y z
N MET A 1 5.23 39.23 -33.81
CA MET A 1 3.88 39.00 -33.25
C MET A 1 3.87 37.63 -32.61
N THR A 2 4.09 37.60 -31.30
CA THR A 2 4.20 36.41 -30.46
C THR A 2 2.82 36.06 -29.91
N CYS A 3 2.26 34.93 -30.33
CA CYS A 3 1.05 34.38 -29.74
C CYS A 3 1.50 33.36 -28.68
N GLN A 4 1.50 33.78 -27.41
CA GLN A 4 1.64 32.88 -26.27
C GLN A 4 0.33 32.12 -26.09
N LEU A 5 0.33 30.83 -26.42
CA LEU A 5 -0.65 29.87 -25.91
C LEU A 5 -0.26 29.55 -24.46
N GLN A 6 -0.97 30.14 -23.51
CA GLN A 6 -0.92 29.71 -22.11
C GLN A 6 -1.43 28.26 -22.04
N ALA A 7 -0.51 27.31 -21.91
CA ALA A 7 -0.83 25.97 -21.46
C ALA A 7 -1.39 26.08 -20.04
N GLN A 8 -2.69 25.83 -19.88
CA GLN A 8 -3.26 25.67 -18.55
C GLN A 8 -2.69 24.39 -17.93
N PRO A 9 -2.25 24.42 -16.67
CA PRO A 9 -1.92 23.20 -15.96
C PRO A 9 -3.21 22.40 -15.78
N LEU A 10 -3.25 21.19 -16.38
CA LEU A 10 -4.24 20.17 -16.05
C LEU A 10 -4.10 19.85 -14.55
N ILE A 11 -4.96 20.47 -13.75
CA ILE A 11 -5.16 20.14 -12.35
C ILE A 11 -5.78 18.72 -12.34
N PRO A 12 -5.17 17.72 -11.71
CA PRO A 12 -5.80 16.41 -11.59
C PRO A 12 -7.08 16.56 -10.77
N TYR A 13 -8.21 16.28 -11.44
CA TYR A 13 -9.54 16.31 -10.83
C TYR A 13 -9.63 15.29 -9.69
N ASN A 14 -10.25 15.76 -8.59
CA ASN A 14 -10.41 15.08 -7.32
C ASN A 14 -11.03 13.67 -7.43
N VAL A 15 -10.45 12.77 -6.63
CA VAL A 15 -11.09 11.61 -6.01
C VAL A 15 -12.25 12.13 -5.16
N LEU A 16 -13.44 11.51 -5.26
CA LEU A 16 -14.74 11.95 -4.70
C LEU A 16 -15.60 12.85 -5.61
N ALA A 17 -16.06 12.29 -6.73
CA ALA A 17 -17.34 12.69 -7.32
C ALA A 17 -18.03 11.44 -7.90
N GLY A 18 -19.00 10.90 -7.17
CA GLY A 18 -19.89 9.86 -7.67
C GLY A 18 -20.80 10.40 -8.77
N VAL A 19 -21.17 9.54 -9.72
CA VAL A 19 -22.26 9.77 -10.68
C VAL A 19 -22.87 8.40 -11.07
N PRO A 20 -24.13 8.35 -11.53
CA PRO A 20 -25.27 7.84 -10.77
C PRO A 20 -25.70 6.43 -11.22
N THR A 21 -26.40 5.75 -10.32
CA THR A 21 -27.10 4.49 -10.55
C THR A 21 -28.14 4.61 -11.67
N SER A 22 -28.16 3.65 -12.60
CA SER A 22 -29.36 3.38 -13.39
C SER A 22 -29.65 1.88 -13.42
N ASN A 23 -30.76 1.54 -12.76
CA ASN A 23 -31.46 0.26 -12.84
C ASN A 23 -31.93 -0.02 -14.27
N THR A 24 -31.40 -1.06 -14.91
CA THR A 24 -32.14 -1.87 -15.89
C THR A 24 -31.65 -3.32 -15.83
N GLY A 25 -32.58 -4.24 -15.56
CA GLY A 25 -32.28 -5.65 -15.32
C GLY A 25 -31.66 -6.34 -16.53
N SER A 26 -30.42 -6.80 -16.36
CA SER A 26 -29.79 -7.90 -17.10
C SER A 26 -28.72 -8.53 -16.20
N PRO A 27 -28.44 -9.86 -16.24
CA PRO A 27 -27.57 -10.52 -15.27
C PRO A 27 -26.06 -10.27 -15.50
N ILE A 28 -25.69 -9.19 -16.19
CA ILE A 28 -24.34 -8.92 -16.65
C ILE A 28 -23.95 -7.50 -16.21
N GLY A 29 -22.97 -7.39 -15.32
CA GLY A 29 -22.29 -6.13 -14.97
C GLY A 29 -22.52 -5.64 -13.54
N ASN A 30 -21.64 -6.03 -12.61
CA ASN A 30 -21.65 -5.55 -11.20
C ASN A 30 -20.27 -5.06 -10.71
N ALA A 31 -19.27 -4.90 -11.60
CA ALA A 31 -17.92 -4.51 -11.19
C ALA A 31 -17.86 -3.07 -10.62
N GLY A 32 -18.65 -2.13 -11.16
CA GLY A 32 -18.74 -0.76 -10.62
C GLY A 32 -19.34 -0.70 -9.22
N ASN A 33 -20.43 -1.43 -8.98
CA ASN A 33 -21.07 -1.48 -7.66
C ASN A 33 -20.19 -2.13 -6.58
N GLN A 34 -19.33 -3.09 -6.96
CA GLN A 34 -18.45 -3.78 -5.99
C GLN A 34 -17.30 -2.90 -5.52
N PHE A 35 -16.68 -2.11 -6.41
CA PHE A 35 -15.62 -1.17 -6.01
C PHE A 35 -16.19 -0.03 -5.16
N ASP A 36 -17.34 0.52 -5.53
CA ASP A 36 -18.01 1.57 -4.74
C ASP A 36 -18.40 1.08 -3.34
N GLN A 37 -18.84 -0.17 -3.22
CA GLN A 37 -19.11 -0.81 -1.92
C GLN A 37 -17.84 -1.03 -1.10
N PHE A 38 -16.72 -1.43 -1.74
CA PHE A 38 -15.45 -1.61 -1.06
C PHE A 38 -14.88 -0.28 -0.56
N GLU A 39 -14.85 0.76 -1.39
CA GLU A 39 -14.45 2.12 -1.00
C GLU A 39 -15.31 2.66 0.14
N GLN A 40 -16.62 2.44 0.09
CA GLN A 40 -17.52 2.79 1.19
C GLN A 40 -17.15 2.03 2.49
N THR A 41 -16.86 0.73 2.39
CA THR A 41 -16.44 -0.07 3.55
C THR A 41 -15.11 0.42 4.13
N VAL A 42 -14.13 0.78 3.28
CA VAL A 42 -12.85 1.36 3.70
C VAL A 42 -13.06 2.71 4.39
N LYS A 43 -13.97 3.54 3.87
CA LYS A 43 -14.35 4.81 4.50
C LYS A 43 -14.99 4.60 5.87
N GLU A 44 -15.95 3.68 5.98
CA GLU A 44 -16.62 3.35 7.25
C GLU A 44 -15.62 2.76 8.26
N LEU A 45 -14.65 1.95 7.82
CA LEU A 45 -13.55 1.46 8.65
C LEU A 45 -12.69 2.62 9.18
N LYS A 46 -12.35 3.58 8.33
CA LYS A 46 -11.60 4.78 8.73
C LYS A 46 -12.38 5.60 9.77
N GLU A 47 -13.66 5.85 9.55
CA GLU A 47 -14.53 6.57 10.49
C GLU A 47 -14.63 5.83 11.85
N ALA A 48 -14.78 4.51 11.83
CA ALA A 48 -14.78 3.68 13.04
C ALA A 48 -13.42 3.76 13.78
N TRP A 49 -12.32 3.80 13.04
CA TRP A 49 -10.98 3.93 13.60
C TRP A 49 -10.75 5.30 14.24
N GLU A 50 -11.17 6.38 13.58
CA GLU A 50 -11.11 7.73 14.14
C GLU A 50 -11.99 7.88 15.38
N ALA A 51 -13.15 7.23 15.41
CA ALA A 51 -13.99 7.17 16.60
C ALA A 51 -13.26 6.45 17.74
N PHE A 52 -12.66 5.29 17.46
CA PHE A 52 -11.88 4.54 18.44
C PHE A 52 -10.71 5.35 19.02
N GLN A 53 -9.99 6.11 18.20
CA GLN A 53 -8.93 6.99 18.70
C GLN A 53 -9.41 8.02 19.72
N LYS A 54 -10.69 8.44 19.63
CA LYS A 54 -11.28 9.44 20.52
C LYS A 54 -11.85 8.84 21.79
N ASN A 55 -12.44 7.65 21.73
CA ASN A 55 -13.28 7.11 22.80
C ASN A 55 -12.98 5.66 23.22
N GLY A 56 -12.02 4.98 22.56
CA GLY A 56 -11.66 3.59 22.82
C GLY A 56 -12.73 2.57 22.40
N SER A 57 -13.76 2.98 21.66
CA SER A 57 -14.85 2.12 21.18
C SER A 57 -14.76 1.91 19.68
N PHE A 58 -14.62 0.65 19.27
CA PHE A 58 -14.56 0.24 17.87
C PHE A 58 -15.89 -0.42 17.51
N SER A 59 -16.64 0.15 16.57
CA SER A 59 -17.92 -0.37 16.09
C SER A 59 -17.81 -0.75 14.62
N LEU A 60 -18.23 -1.95 14.26
CA LEU A 60 -17.99 -2.56 12.95
C LEU A 60 -19.26 -3.02 12.23
N ALA A 61 -20.38 -2.33 12.43
CA ALA A 61 -21.64 -2.66 11.77
C ALA A 61 -21.57 -2.70 10.22
N ALA A 62 -20.62 -1.97 9.63
CA ALA A 62 -20.27 -1.99 8.20
C ALA A 62 -19.66 -3.32 7.75
N LEU A 63 -18.72 -3.78 8.56
CA LEU A 63 -17.89 -4.95 8.35
C LEU A 63 -18.72 -6.23 8.49
N GLU A 64 -19.61 -6.25 9.49
CA GLU A 64 -20.63 -7.30 9.68
C GLU A 64 -21.51 -7.47 8.43
N LYS A 65 -22.02 -6.37 7.85
CA LYS A 65 -22.81 -6.41 6.62
C LYS A 65 -22.01 -6.92 5.41
N GLY A 66 -20.73 -6.57 5.32
CA GLY A 66 -19.83 -7.07 4.27
C GLY A 66 -19.59 -8.58 4.36
N PHE A 67 -19.38 -9.10 5.57
CA PHE A 67 -19.25 -10.53 5.83
C PHE A 67 -20.55 -11.30 5.56
N ASP A 68 -21.70 -10.78 5.97
CA ASP A 68 -23.00 -11.40 5.71
C ASP A 68 -23.27 -11.52 4.20
N ALA A 69 -22.86 -10.52 3.41
CA ALA A 69 -22.94 -10.56 1.94
C ALA A 69 -21.99 -11.59 1.32
N ALA A 70 -20.79 -11.79 1.90
CA ALA A 70 -19.83 -12.79 1.48
C ALA A 70 -20.35 -14.23 1.69
N ILE A 71 -20.87 -14.49 2.89
CA ILE A 71 -21.36 -15.80 3.32
C ILE A 71 -22.61 -16.20 2.51
N GLY A 72 -23.43 -15.21 2.11
CA GLY A 72 -24.60 -15.38 1.23
C GLY A 72 -24.28 -15.69 -0.24
N GLY A 73 -23.01 -15.87 -0.63
CA GLY A 73 -22.58 -16.21 -1.99
C GLY A 73 -22.01 -15.04 -2.80
N GLY A 74 -21.77 -13.89 -2.18
CA GLY A 74 -21.03 -12.76 -2.77
C GLY A 74 -19.51 -12.90 -2.61
N SER A 75 -18.73 -12.14 -3.39
CA SER A 75 -17.28 -12.02 -3.21
C SER A 75 -16.96 -10.88 -2.24
N PHE A 76 -16.22 -11.17 -1.15
CA PHE A 76 -15.76 -10.17 -0.18
C PHE A 76 -14.24 -10.08 -0.18
N ASP A 77 -13.71 -8.89 -0.42
CA ASP A 77 -12.27 -8.63 -0.41
C ASP A 77 -11.75 -8.34 1.00
N TYR A 78 -11.74 -9.38 1.84
CA TYR A 78 -11.20 -9.28 3.20
C TYR A 78 -9.74 -8.82 3.22
N LEU A 79 -8.97 -9.12 2.17
CA LEU A 79 -7.56 -8.78 2.06
C LEU A 79 -7.36 -7.32 1.74
N GLY A 80 -8.15 -6.78 0.81
CA GLY A 80 -8.23 -5.35 0.56
C GLY A 80 -8.55 -4.60 1.86
N LEU A 81 -9.44 -5.15 2.69
CA LEU A 81 -9.78 -4.55 3.97
C LEU A 81 -8.63 -4.61 4.99
N VAL A 82 -7.94 -5.76 5.10
CA VAL A 82 -6.73 -5.88 5.93
C VAL A 82 -5.66 -4.90 5.46
N GLN A 83 -5.43 -4.79 4.15
CA GLN A 83 -4.44 -3.88 3.59
C GLN A 83 -4.82 -2.41 3.81
N ALA A 84 -6.08 -2.05 3.63
CA ALA A 84 -6.60 -0.73 3.93
C ALA A 84 -6.39 -0.40 5.41
N GLY A 85 -6.73 -1.34 6.28
CA GLY A 85 -6.51 -1.23 7.70
C GLY A 85 -5.03 -1.06 8.08
N LEU A 86 -4.14 -1.91 7.55
CA LEU A 86 -2.69 -1.78 7.73
C LEU A 86 -2.18 -0.43 7.20
N GLY A 87 -2.80 0.08 6.12
CA GLY A 87 -2.54 1.40 5.58
C GLY A 87 -2.93 2.54 6.53
N LEU A 88 -3.93 2.37 7.40
CA LEU A 88 -4.36 3.37 8.39
C LEU A 88 -3.43 3.48 9.62
N VAL A 89 -2.56 2.48 9.82
CA VAL A 89 -1.74 2.32 11.04
C VAL A 89 -0.83 3.50 11.33
N GLY A 90 -0.33 4.23 10.33
CA GLY A 90 0.54 5.35 10.66
C GLY A 90 -0.17 6.70 10.87
N THR A 91 -1.50 6.72 10.94
CA THR A 91 -2.24 7.85 11.56
C THR A 91 -2.02 7.89 13.08
N LEU A 92 -1.47 6.81 13.64
CA LEU A 92 -1.15 6.63 15.05
C LEU A 92 0.01 7.53 15.46
N GLY A 93 -0.32 8.70 15.99
CA GLY A 93 0.65 9.69 16.42
C GLY A 93 0.31 11.13 16.03
N ALA A 94 -0.73 11.35 15.22
CA ALA A 94 -1.35 12.66 15.11
C ALA A 94 -1.97 13.00 16.47
N ALA A 95 -1.15 13.60 17.34
CA ALA A 95 -1.54 13.98 18.68
C ALA A 95 -2.86 14.75 18.61
N ILE A 96 -3.87 14.25 19.32
CA ILE A 96 -4.88 15.16 19.87
C ILE A 96 -4.05 16.20 20.64
N PRO A 97 -4.13 17.50 20.34
CA PRO A 97 -3.30 18.49 21.02
C PRO A 97 -3.42 18.32 22.54
N GLY A 98 -2.34 17.89 23.21
CA GLY A 98 -2.30 17.64 24.66
C GLY A 98 -2.44 16.19 25.12
N VAL A 99 -2.76 15.21 24.25
CA VAL A 99 -2.84 13.78 24.64
C VAL A 99 -2.18 12.88 23.60
N SER A 100 -1.20 12.09 24.04
CA SER A 100 -0.53 11.08 23.22
C SER A 100 -1.16 9.73 23.54
N VAL A 101 -1.99 9.21 22.64
CA VAL A 101 -2.65 7.91 22.80
C VAL A 101 -1.95 6.89 21.91
N ALA A 102 -1.43 5.82 22.52
CA ALA A 102 -0.98 4.65 21.78
C ALA A 102 -2.21 3.78 21.51
N VAL A 103 -2.75 3.84 20.29
CA VAL A 103 -3.92 3.06 19.90
C VAL A 103 -3.47 1.71 19.33
N PRO A 104 -3.99 0.57 19.84
CA PRO A 104 -3.58 -0.75 19.40
C PRO A 104 -4.07 -1.09 17.97
N LEU A 105 -3.15 -1.21 17.00
CA LEU A 105 -3.42 -1.74 15.64
C LEU A 105 -4.20 -3.07 15.69
N ILE A 106 -3.89 -3.87 16.71
CA ILE A 106 -4.47 -5.18 16.93
C ILE A 106 -6.02 -5.14 17.04
N SER A 107 -6.62 -4.06 17.53
CA SER A 107 -8.08 -3.87 17.60
C SER A 107 -8.76 -3.93 16.25
N MET A 108 -8.17 -3.28 15.26
CA MET A 108 -8.73 -3.23 13.93
C MET A 108 -8.66 -4.60 13.26
N LEU A 109 -7.55 -5.32 13.43
CA LEU A 109 -7.41 -6.67 12.88
C LEU A 109 -8.35 -7.66 13.56
N VAL A 110 -8.49 -7.62 14.89
CA VAL A 110 -9.46 -8.45 15.61
C VAL A 110 -10.86 -8.19 15.09
N GLY A 111 -11.25 -6.92 14.94
CA GLY A 111 -12.55 -6.57 14.42
C GLY A 111 -12.78 -6.98 12.96
N VAL A 112 -11.77 -6.84 12.10
CA VAL A 112 -11.82 -7.28 10.70
C VAL A 112 -11.92 -8.80 10.58
N PHE A 113 -11.18 -9.54 11.39
CA PHE A 113 -11.10 -10.99 11.27
C PHE A 113 -12.15 -11.74 12.09
N TRP A 114 -12.66 -11.12 13.16
CA TRP A 114 -13.67 -11.67 14.09
C TRP A 114 -14.69 -10.60 14.51
N PRO A 115 -15.58 -10.18 13.61
CA PRO A 115 -16.63 -9.22 13.95
C PRO A 115 -17.52 -9.73 15.09
N LYS A 116 -17.75 -8.90 16.12
CA LYS A 116 -18.54 -9.27 17.31
C LYS A 116 -20.05 -9.09 17.03
N GLY A 117 -20.68 -10.04 16.36
CA GLY A 117 -22.13 -10.01 16.16
C GLY A 117 -22.70 -11.20 15.37
N THR A 118 -23.62 -11.92 16.01
CA THR A 118 -24.47 -13.04 15.50
C THR A 118 -23.92 -14.47 15.60
N ASN A 119 -24.86 -15.42 15.72
CA ASN A 119 -24.70 -16.85 16.00
C ASN A 119 -23.95 -17.67 14.92
N ASN A 120 -23.19 -17.05 14.03
CA ASN A 120 -22.51 -17.72 12.92
C ASN A 120 -21.06 -18.04 13.29
N GLN A 121 -20.85 -19.23 13.84
CA GLN A 121 -19.53 -19.87 13.99
C GLN A 121 -18.89 -20.28 12.64
N GLU A 122 -19.39 -19.80 11.49
CA GLU A 122 -18.67 -19.91 10.21
C GLU A 122 -17.59 -18.83 10.16
N ASN A 123 -16.44 -19.14 10.77
CA ASN A 123 -15.32 -18.23 10.93
C ASN A 123 -14.66 -17.87 9.59
N LEU A 124 -13.90 -16.76 9.55
CA LEU A 124 -13.09 -16.28 8.42
C LEU A 124 -12.32 -17.38 7.66
N ILE A 125 -11.88 -18.43 8.35
CA ILE A 125 -11.23 -19.59 7.73
C ILE A 125 -12.12 -20.28 6.72
N THR A 126 -13.44 -20.35 6.94
CA THR A 126 -14.40 -20.88 5.96
C THR A 126 -14.46 -20.00 4.71
N VAL A 127 -14.34 -18.68 4.85
CA VAL A 127 -14.27 -17.75 3.71
C VAL A 127 -12.94 -17.94 2.96
N ILE A 128 -11.82 -18.04 3.69
CA ILE A 128 -10.49 -18.26 3.12
C ILE A 128 -10.39 -19.64 2.47
N ASP A 129 -10.90 -20.69 3.11
CA ASP A 129 -10.92 -22.06 2.59
C ASP A 129 -11.82 -22.16 1.36
N LYS A 130 -13.00 -21.50 1.36
CA LYS A 130 -13.83 -21.37 0.15
C LYS A 130 -13.08 -20.65 -0.97
N GLU A 131 -12.36 -19.58 -0.68
CA GLU A 131 -11.60 -18.82 -1.68
C GLU A 131 -10.38 -19.59 -2.20
N VAL A 132 -9.65 -20.28 -1.32
CA VAL A 132 -8.53 -21.17 -1.67
C VAL A 132 -9.02 -22.36 -2.48
N GLN A 133 -10.12 -23.01 -2.09
CA GLN A 133 -10.77 -24.07 -2.86
C GLN A 133 -11.22 -23.56 -4.22
N ARG A 134 -11.87 -22.40 -4.27
CA ARG A 134 -12.35 -21.79 -5.51
C ARG A 134 -11.21 -21.48 -6.47
N ILE A 135 -10.06 -21.02 -5.96
CA ILE A 135 -8.93 -20.62 -6.80
C ILE A 135 -8.04 -21.81 -7.18
N LEU A 136 -7.78 -22.75 -6.26
CA LEU A 136 -6.82 -23.84 -6.47
C LEU A 136 -7.47 -25.19 -6.82
N ASP A 137 -8.80 -25.31 -6.74
CA ASP A 137 -9.55 -26.57 -6.92
C ASP A 137 -9.08 -27.71 -6.00
N GLU A 138 -8.61 -27.33 -4.80
CA GLU A 138 -8.06 -28.24 -3.79
C GLU A 138 -8.66 -27.90 -2.42
N LYS A 139 -9.00 -28.94 -1.63
CA LYS A 139 -9.66 -28.80 -0.33
C LYS A 139 -8.76 -29.27 0.82
N LEU A 140 -8.71 -28.48 1.90
CA LEU A 140 -8.12 -28.89 3.18
C LEU A 140 -8.92 -30.04 3.80
N SER A 141 -8.23 -30.96 4.49
CA SER A 141 -8.94 -32.02 5.23
C SER A 141 -9.71 -31.42 6.42
N ASP A 142 -10.88 -31.98 6.73
CA ASP A 142 -11.73 -31.48 7.82
C ASP A 142 -10.98 -31.50 9.18
N GLN A 143 -10.08 -32.47 9.38
CA GLN A 143 -9.22 -32.55 10.57
C GLN A 143 -8.24 -31.38 10.64
N LEU A 144 -7.63 -31.00 9.52
CA LEU A 144 -6.72 -29.86 9.46
C LEU A 144 -7.48 -28.56 9.65
N ILE A 145 -8.63 -28.37 8.99
CA ILE A 145 -9.51 -27.21 9.21
C ILE A 145 -9.84 -27.05 10.69
N LYS A 146 -10.21 -28.15 11.37
CA LYS A 146 -10.51 -28.11 12.81
C LYS A 146 -9.30 -27.71 13.66
N LYS A 147 -8.10 -28.17 13.31
CA LYS A 147 -6.86 -27.79 14.00
C LYS A 147 -6.55 -26.30 13.78
N LEU A 148 -6.52 -25.84 12.53
CA LEU A 148 -6.24 -24.44 12.19
C LEU A 148 -7.26 -23.47 12.80
N ASN A 149 -8.53 -23.90 12.90
CA ASN A 149 -9.57 -23.17 13.64
C ASN A 149 -9.22 -23.01 15.12
N ALA A 150 -8.74 -24.07 15.78
CA ALA A 150 -8.35 -24.00 17.17
C ALA A 150 -7.15 -23.06 17.37
N ASP A 151 -6.15 -23.12 16.47
CA ASP A 151 -4.96 -22.28 16.54
C ASP A 151 -5.30 -20.80 16.32
N LEU A 152 -6.12 -20.49 15.31
CA LEU A 152 -6.54 -19.12 15.02
C LEU A 152 -7.46 -18.55 16.11
N ASN A 153 -8.38 -19.35 16.67
CA ASN A 153 -9.18 -18.89 17.81
C ASN A 153 -8.30 -18.60 19.04
N ALA A 154 -7.30 -19.46 19.31
CA ALA A 154 -6.34 -19.21 20.37
C ALA A 154 -5.52 -17.94 20.11
N PHE A 155 -5.17 -17.65 18.85
CA PHE A 155 -4.52 -16.40 18.48
C PHE A 155 -5.41 -15.22 18.79
N THR A 156 -6.68 -15.26 18.36
CA THR A 156 -7.67 -14.20 18.61
C THR A 156 -7.86 -13.90 20.08
N ASP A 157 -8.03 -14.93 20.92
CA ASP A 157 -8.25 -14.76 22.35
C ASP A 157 -7.07 -14.01 23.00
N LEU A 158 -5.83 -14.37 22.64
CA LEU A 158 -4.62 -13.77 23.20
C LEU A 158 -4.40 -12.34 22.70
N VAL A 159 -4.71 -12.11 21.44
CA VAL A 159 -4.59 -10.83 20.74
C VAL A 159 -5.64 -9.85 21.27
N THR A 160 -6.88 -10.30 21.49
CA THR A 160 -7.97 -9.55 22.12
C THR A 160 -7.65 -9.21 23.58
N ARG A 161 -7.05 -10.15 24.32
CA ARG A 161 -6.62 -9.87 25.71
C ARG A 161 -5.55 -8.78 25.77
N LEU A 162 -4.57 -8.81 24.86
CA LEU A 162 -3.55 -7.76 24.80
C LEU A 162 -4.18 -6.40 24.45
N GLU A 163 -5.09 -6.39 23.48
CA GLU A 163 -5.88 -5.22 23.12
C GLU A 163 -6.61 -4.63 24.34
N GLU A 164 -7.44 -5.42 25.01
CA GLU A 164 -8.25 -4.98 26.16
C GLU A 164 -7.39 -4.34 27.25
N VAL A 165 -6.24 -4.95 27.57
CA VAL A 165 -5.32 -4.43 28.59
C VAL A 165 -4.65 -3.12 28.15
N ILE A 166 -4.37 -2.93 26.86
CA ILE A 166 -3.86 -1.65 26.33
C ILE A 166 -4.95 -0.57 26.39
N ILE A 167 -6.18 -0.90 26.02
CA ILE A 167 -7.32 0.02 26.08
C ILE A 167 -7.58 0.44 27.53
N ASP A 168 -7.69 -0.51 28.46
CA ASP A 168 -7.87 -0.23 29.89
C ASP A 168 -6.73 0.59 30.49
N ALA A 169 -5.51 0.44 29.96
CA ALA A 169 -4.37 1.24 30.39
C ALA A 169 -4.42 2.68 29.88
N THR A 170 -5.01 2.89 28.70
CA THR A 170 -4.96 4.16 27.95
C THR A 170 -6.26 4.97 27.98
N PHE A 171 -7.38 4.37 28.41
CA PHE A 171 -8.68 5.02 28.51
C PHE A 171 -9.31 4.81 29.90
N GLU A 172 -9.93 5.85 30.42
CA GLU A 172 -10.77 5.80 31.62
C GLU A 172 -12.11 6.47 31.30
N ASN A 173 -13.23 5.77 31.51
CA ASN A 173 -14.57 6.25 31.14
C ASN A 173 -14.69 6.73 29.68
N HIS A 174 -14.11 6.00 28.73
CA HIS A 174 -14.08 6.34 27.30
C HIS A 174 -13.36 7.66 26.99
N LYS A 175 -12.44 8.09 27.85
CA LYS A 175 -11.58 9.25 27.63
C LYS A 175 -10.12 8.86 27.72
N PRO A 176 -9.27 9.32 26.79
CA PRO A 176 -7.83 9.14 26.88
C PRO A 176 -7.26 9.60 28.23
N VAL A 177 -6.43 8.79 28.86
CA VAL A 177 -5.72 9.18 30.09
C VAL A 177 -4.53 10.08 29.78
N LEU A 178 -4.24 11.03 30.67
CA LEU A 178 -3.06 11.89 30.56
C LEU A 178 -1.77 11.16 30.94
N GLN A 179 -1.86 10.18 31.85
CA GLN A 179 -0.73 9.39 32.33
C GLN A 179 -1.15 7.95 32.67
N VAL A 180 -0.37 6.99 32.18
CA VAL A 180 -0.53 5.57 32.53
C VAL A 180 0.14 5.29 33.88
N SER A 181 -0.45 4.43 34.72
CA SER A 181 0.16 4.02 35.99
C SER A 181 1.22 2.91 35.78
N LYS A 182 2.20 2.81 36.70
CA LYS A 182 3.17 1.69 36.70
C LYS A 182 2.49 0.32 36.65
N SER A 183 1.43 0.15 37.44
CA SER A 183 0.64 -1.10 37.49
C SER A 183 0.01 -1.43 36.14
N ASN A 184 -0.60 -0.45 35.46
CA ASN A 184 -1.19 -0.67 34.14
C ASN A 184 -0.12 -0.96 33.08
N TYR A 185 1.04 -0.30 33.14
CA TYR A 185 2.16 -0.63 32.25
C TYR A 185 2.62 -2.08 32.45
N MET A 186 2.77 -2.54 33.69
CA MET A 186 3.16 -3.93 33.99
C MET A 186 2.12 -4.95 33.52
N LYS A 187 0.82 -4.62 33.58
CA LYS A 187 -0.24 -5.48 33.03
C LYS A 187 -0.11 -5.64 31.52
N VAL A 188 0.12 -4.54 30.79
CA VAL A 188 0.35 -4.56 29.33
C VAL A 188 1.58 -5.41 28.99
N ASP A 189 2.70 -5.18 29.70
CA ASP A 189 3.94 -5.95 29.53
C ASP A 189 3.72 -7.45 29.74
N SER A 190 3.06 -7.82 30.84
CA SER A 190 2.75 -9.22 31.18
C SER A 190 1.81 -9.88 30.17
N ALA A 191 0.80 -9.14 29.70
CA ALA A 191 -0.13 -9.63 28.67
C ALA A 191 0.62 -9.92 27.36
N TYR A 192 1.48 -9.00 26.92
CA TYR A 192 2.28 -9.17 25.71
C TYR A 192 3.19 -10.40 25.77
N PHE A 193 3.96 -10.58 26.86
CA PHE A 193 4.85 -11.75 26.98
C PHE A 193 4.09 -13.08 27.07
N SER A 194 2.90 -13.08 27.68
CA SER A 194 2.02 -14.25 27.73
C SER A 194 1.51 -14.61 26.33
N THR A 195 1.20 -13.61 25.50
CA THR A 195 0.74 -13.79 24.11
C THR A 195 1.87 -14.30 23.20
N GLY A 196 3.10 -13.78 23.32
CA GLY A 196 4.20 -14.10 22.39
C GLY A 196 4.64 -15.57 22.36
N GLY A 197 4.61 -16.27 23.50
CA GLY A 197 5.01 -17.68 23.59
C GLY A 197 4.05 -18.62 22.84
N ILE A 198 2.74 -18.37 22.93
CA ILE A 198 1.71 -19.22 22.34
C ILE A 198 1.58 -18.95 20.83
N LEU A 199 1.66 -17.68 20.41
CA LEU A 199 1.65 -17.33 18.98
C LEU A 199 2.80 -18.02 18.22
N THR A 200 3.97 -18.16 18.84
CA THR A 200 5.12 -18.82 18.21
C THR A 200 4.87 -20.32 17.99
N LEU A 201 4.22 -21.01 18.92
CA LEU A 201 3.91 -22.44 18.80
C LEU A 201 2.86 -22.70 17.71
N GLY A 202 1.76 -21.94 17.68
CA GLY A 202 0.70 -22.13 16.68
C GLY A 202 1.16 -21.85 15.24
N MET A 203 2.13 -20.94 15.05
CA MET A 203 2.66 -20.62 13.71
C MET A 203 3.36 -21.82 13.05
N SER A 204 3.90 -22.76 13.85
CA SER A 204 4.59 -23.94 13.33
C SER A 204 3.65 -24.93 12.62
N ASP A 205 2.37 -24.94 13.00
CA ASP A 205 1.38 -25.87 12.45
C ASP A 205 0.96 -25.53 11.01
N PHE A 206 1.08 -24.25 10.62
CA PHE A 206 0.85 -23.80 9.25
C PHE A 206 2.00 -24.13 8.29
N LEU A 207 3.18 -24.45 8.82
CA LEU A 207 4.42 -24.69 8.06
C LEU A 207 4.61 -26.17 7.67
N THR A 208 3.60 -27.02 7.87
CA THR A 208 3.71 -28.45 7.49
C THR A 208 3.72 -28.60 5.96
N ASP A 209 4.78 -29.23 5.43
CA ASP A 209 5.06 -29.31 3.98
C ASP A 209 3.85 -29.82 3.16
N THR A 210 3.12 -30.81 3.68
CA THR A 210 2.00 -31.48 3.01
C THR A 210 0.84 -30.54 2.63
N TYR A 211 0.68 -29.40 3.31
CA TYR A 211 -0.44 -28.48 3.11
C TYR A 211 -0.03 -27.04 2.88
N SER A 212 1.28 -26.76 2.77
CA SER A 212 1.84 -25.41 2.65
C SER A 212 1.21 -24.58 1.53
N LYS A 213 0.82 -25.20 0.40
CA LYS A 213 0.07 -24.56 -0.69
C LYS A 213 -1.29 -24.00 -0.26
N LEU A 214 -2.03 -24.75 0.56
CA LEU A 214 -3.40 -24.41 0.99
C LEU A 214 -3.41 -23.57 2.27
N THR A 215 -2.40 -23.71 3.13
CA THR A 215 -2.29 -22.96 4.38
C THR A 215 -1.62 -21.60 4.22
N PHE A 216 -1.04 -21.30 3.05
CA PHE A 216 -0.28 -20.05 2.83
C PHE A 216 -1.04 -18.77 3.21
N PRO A 217 -2.30 -18.53 2.79
CA PRO A 217 -3.04 -17.35 3.22
C PRO A 217 -3.23 -17.28 4.74
N LEU A 218 -3.56 -18.42 5.37
CA LEU A 218 -3.75 -18.51 6.83
C LEU A 218 -2.45 -18.23 7.59
N TYR A 219 -1.32 -18.73 7.08
CA TYR A 219 0.00 -18.43 7.60
C TYR A 219 0.30 -16.92 7.54
N VAL A 220 0.01 -16.26 6.42
CA VAL A 220 0.22 -14.81 6.26
C VAL A 220 -0.64 -14.03 7.26
N LEU A 221 -1.89 -14.44 7.50
CA LEU A 221 -2.74 -13.80 8.50
C LEU A 221 -2.21 -13.98 9.93
N GLY A 222 -1.83 -15.20 10.31
CA GLY A 222 -1.25 -15.48 11.63
C GLY A 222 0.03 -14.67 11.89
N ALA A 223 0.93 -14.61 10.90
CA ALA A 223 2.13 -13.78 10.97
C ALA A 223 1.78 -12.29 11.10
N THR A 224 0.81 -11.79 10.32
CA THR A 224 0.34 -10.40 10.41
C THR A 224 -0.18 -10.07 11.81
N MET A 225 -0.98 -10.95 12.42
CA MET A 225 -1.48 -10.76 13.79
C MET A 225 -0.34 -10.67 14.81
N LYS A 226 0.66 -11.56 14.72
CA LYS A 226 1.81 -11.53 15.62
C LYS A 226 2.60 -10.23 15.46
N LEU A 227 2.87 -9.81 14.23
CA LEU A 227 3.56 -8.55 13.94
C LEU A 227 2.77 -7.34 14.44
N SER A 228 1.44 -7.37 14.36
CA SER A 228 0.58 -6.33 14.92
C SER A 228 0.56 -6.30 16.44
N ALA A 229 0.71 -7.44 17.12
CA ALA A 229 0.91 -7.49 18.57
C ALA A 229 2.23 -6.82 18.98
N TYR A 230 3.33 -7.11 18.27
CA TYR A 230 4.61 -6.42 18.45
C TYR A 230 4.45 -4.90 18.23
N HIS A 231 3.85 -4.52 17.11
CA HIS A 231 3.61 -3.11 16.76
C HIS A 231 2.90 -2.37 17.89
N SER A 232 1.78 -2.92 18.36
CA SER A 232 0.95 -2.29 19.41
C SER A 232 1.71 -2.13 20.73
N TYR A 233 2.42 -3.18 21.18
CA TYR A 233 3.23 -3.11 22.40
C TYR A 233 4.40 -2.12 22.26
N ILE A 234 5.09 -2.11 21.12
CA ILE A 234 6.23 -1.20 20.89
C ILE A 234 5.77 0.25 20.86
N GLN A 235 4.65 0.56 20.19
CA GLN A 235 4.09 1.92 20.20
C GLN A 235 3.67 2.34 21.61
N PHE A 236 3.00 1.47 22.37
CA PHE A 236 2.66 1.72 23.77
C PHE A 236 3.92 1.99 24.61
N GLY A 237 4.94 1.14 24.49
CA GLY A 237 6.20 1.27 25.20
C GLY A 237 6.95 2.56 24.86
N ASN A 238 7.10 2.88 23.58
CA ASN A 238 7.71 4.13 23.09
C ASN A 238 6.99 5.37 23.64
N THR A 239 5.67 5.30 23.80
CA THR A 239 4.85 6.43 24.26
C THR A 239 4.93 6.66 25.76
N TRP A 240 4.93 5.58 26.56
CA TRP A 240 4.68 5.66 28.00
C TRP A 240 5.89 5.33 28.87
N LEU A 241 6.87 4.55 28.41
CA LEU A 241 7.97 4.06 29.27
C LEU A 241 8.65 5.19 30.05
N ASN A 242 9.08 6.24 29.34
CA ASN A 242 9.81 7.38 29.93
C ASN A 242 8.91 8.31 30.77
N LYS A 243 7.58 8.18 30.65
CA LYS A 243 6.59 8.93 31.44
C LYS A 243 6.20 8.19 32.73
N VAL A 244 6.43 6.88 32.77
CA VAL A 244 6.02 5.99 33.86
C VAL A 244 7.20 5.61 34.76
N TYR A 245 8.39 5.44 34.18
CA TYR A 245 9.60 5.02 34.87
C TYR A 245 10.73 6.03 34.75
N ASP A 246 11.48 6.19 35.83
CA ASP A 246 12.84 6.73 35.79
C ASP A 246 13.76 5.66 35.17
N LEU A 247 14.30 5.93 33.99
CA LEU A 247 15.15 4.99 33.24
C LEU A 247 16.49 4.70 33.95
N SER A 248 16.87 5.49 34.95
CA SER A 248 18.06 5.22 35.76
C SER A 248 17.83 4.16 36.86
N SER A 249 16.57 3.94 37.24
CA SER A 249 16.16 2.92 38.21
C SER A 249 16.26 1.49 37.65
N ASP A 250 16.40 0.49 38.53
CA ASP A 250 16.48 -0.91 38.10
C ASP A 250 15.19 -1.40 37.43
N GLU A 251 14.02 -0.94 37.90
CA GLU A 251 12.72 -1.16 37.25
C GLU A 251 12.69 -0.56 35.85
N GLY A 252 13.07 0.72 35.71
CA GLY A 252 13.09 1.42 34.43
C GLY A 252 14.05 0.78 33.43
N LYS A 253 15.24 0.35 33.86
CA LYS A 253 16.18 -0.42 33.04
C LYS A 253 15.59 -1.74 32.58
N THR A 254 14.91 -2.47 33.48
CA THR A 254 14.28 -3.76 33.16
C THR A 254 13.20 -3.59 32.08
N MET A 255 12.35 -2.58 32.21
CA MET A 255 11.30 -2.28 31.23
C MET A 255 11.88 -1.76 29.90
N SER A 256 12.93 -0.94 29.95
CA SER A 256 13.66 -0.50 28.76
C SER A 256 14.27 -1.66 27.98
N GLN A 257 14.86 -2.63 28.68
CA GLN A 257 15.37 -3.86 28.06
C GLN A 257 14.25 -4.74 27.49
N ALA A 258 13.09 -4.83 28.16
CA ALA A 258 11.94 -5.56 27.63
C ALA A 258 11.44 -4.98 26.30
N LEU A 259 11.30 -3.64 26.23
CA LEU A 259 10.96 -2.94 24.99
C LEU A 259 12.02 -3.15 23.90
N ALA A 260 13.31 -3.05 24.24
CA ALA A 260 14.40 -3.29 23.30
C ALA A 260 14.37 -4.72 22.72
N ARG A 261 14.11 -5.74 23.56
CA ARG A 261 13.94 -7.14 23.11
C ARG A 261 12.73 -7.29 22.19
N ALA A 262 11.60 -6.67 22.50
CA ALA A 262 10.42 -6.72 21.64
C ALA A 262 10.71 -6.12 20.25
N LYS A 263 11.41 -4.98 20.20
CA LYS A 263 11.85 -4.36 18.93
C LYS A 263 12.76 -5.28 18.13
N GLN A 264 13.76 -5.88 18.77
CA GLN A 264 14.67 -6.82 18.14
C GLN A 264 13.93 -8.04 17.57
N HIS A 265 13.10 -8.69 18.40
CA HIS A 265 12.32 -9.85 17.99
C HIS A 265 11.35 -9.51 16.84
N MET A 266 10.70 -8.35 16.87
CA MET A 266 9.82 -7.94 15.76
C MET A 266 10.57 -7.88 14.43
N ARG A 267 11.77 -7.28 14.39
CA ARG A 267 12.56 -7.22 13.15
C ARG A 267 13.00 -8.61 12.70
N GLN A 268 13.39 -9.48 13.62
CA GLN A 268 13.74 -10.88 13.33
C GLN A 268 12.54 -11.65 12.79
N ASP A 269 11.36 -11.48 13.39
CA ASP A 269 10.11 -12.12 12.96
C ASP A 269 9.64 -11.61 11.60
N ILE A 270 9.79 -10.32 11.29
CA ILE A 270 9.54 -9.81 9.93
C ILE A 270 10.42 -10.56 8.92
N ALA A 271 11.74 -10.62 9.18
CA ALA A 271 12.67 -11.28 8.26
C ALA A 271 12.40 -12.79 8.15
N PHE A 272 12.15 -13.46 9.28
CA PHE A 272 11.84 -14.89 9.34
C PHE A 272 10.54 -15.19 8.60
N TYR A 273 9.45 -14.50 8.93
CA TYR A 273 8.15 -14.78 8.34
C TYR A 273 8.11 -14.47 6.85
N THR A 274 8.75 -13.39 6.39
CA THR A 274 8.86 -13.10 4.96
C THR A 274 9.64 -14.20 4.22
N SER A 275 10.73 -14.69 4.82
CA SER A 275 11.52 -15.79 4.23
C SER A 275 10.71 -17.08 4.13
N GLN A 276 9.96 -17.43 5.16
CA GLN A 276 9.08 -18.59 5.15
C GLN A 276 7.94 -18.43 4.12
N ALA A 277 7.33 -17.26 4.02
CA ALA A 277 6.31 -16.98 3.01
C ALA A 277 6.88 -17.18 1.59
N LEU A 278 8.09 -16.66 1.32
CA LEU A 278 8.77 -16.86 0.05
C LEU A 278 9.05 -18.34 -0.23
N ASN A 279 9.51 -19.10 0.77
CA ASN A 279 9.78 -20.53 0.64
C ASN A 279 8.50 -21.33 0.36
N MET A 280 7.40 -21.07 1.09
CA MET A 280 6.10 -21.72 0.85
C MET A 280 5.58 -21.43 -0.56
N PHE A 281 5.70 -20.18 -0.99
CA PHE A 281 5.28 -19.76 -2.33
C PHE A 281 6.12 -20.41 -3.43
N THR A 282 7.45 -20.28 -3.34
CA THR A 282 8.36 -20.80 -4.38
C THR A 282 8.44 -22.32 -4.40
N GLY A 283 8.32 -22.98 -3.25
CA GLY A 283 8.33 -24.44 -3.14
C GLY A 283 7.10 -25.13 -3.74
N ASN A 284 5.99 -24.40 -3.90
CA ASN A 284 4.75 -24.90 -4.50
C ASN A 284 4.45 -24.31 -5.88
N LEU A 285 5.37 -23.52 -6.44
CA LEU A 285 5.20 -22.85 -7.73
C LEU A 285 5.14 -23.89 -8.86
N PRO A 286 4.06 -23.95 -9.67
CA PRO A 286 3.98 -24.87 -10.79
C PRO A 286 5.13 -24.65 -11.80
N SER A 287 5.56 -25.71 -12.48
CA SER A 287 6.56 -25.58 -13.53
C SER A 287 5.98 -24.82 -14.73
N LEU A 288 6.64 -23.74 -15.13
CA LEU A 288 6.27 -23.03 -16.35
C LEU A 288 6.70 -23.85 -17.58
N SER A 289 5.78 -24.08 -18.51
CA SER A 289 6.04 -24.75 -19.78
C SER A 289 5.52 -23.91 -20.96
N SER A 290 5.75 -24.37 -22.19
CA SER A 290 5.27 -23.68 -23.39
C SER A 290 3.82 -24.01 -23.76
N ASN A 291 3.08 -24.81 -23.00
CA ASN A 291 1.67 -25.11 -23.31
C ASN A 291 0.69 -24.18 -22.54
N LYS A 292 -0.47 -23.91 -23.15
CA LYS A 292 -1.49 -22.98 -22.62
C LYS A 292 -1.92 -23.40 -21.21
N TYR A 293 -2.15 -24.68 -20.99
CA TYR A 293 -2.63 -25.20 -19.72
C TYR A 293 -1.60 -25.07 -18.57
N ALA A 294 -0.31 -25.35 -18.77
CA ALA A 294 0.68 -25.15 -17.71
C ALA A 294 0.93 -23.66 -17.43
N ILE A 295 0.88 -22.80 -18.45
CA ILE A 295 0.94 -21.34 -18.24
C ILE A 295 -0.26 -20.88 -17.41
N ASN A 296 -1.44 -21.40 -17.70
CA ASN A 296 -2.64 -21.12 -16.92
C ASN A 296 -2.53 -21.63 -15.47
N ASP A 297 -2.02 -22.84 -15.24
CA ASP A 297 -1.83 -23.38 -13.88
C ASP A 297 -0.87 -22.49 -13.06
N TYR A 298 0.20 -22.03 -13.71
CA TYR A 298 1.12 -21.06 -13.12
C TYR A 298 0.43 -19.72 -12.81
N ASN A 299 -0.36 -19.19 -13.75
CA ASN A 299 -1.09 -17.93 -13.56
C ASN A 299 -2.13 -18.04 -12.44
N VAL A 300 -2.89 -19.13 -12.38
CA VAL A 300 -3.86 -19.42 -11.31
C VAL A 300 -3.16 -19.40 -9.96
N TYR A 301 -2.09 -20.18 -9.80
CA TYR A 301 -1.34 -20.25 -8.55
C TYR A 301 -0.75 -18.90 -8.15
N THR A 302 -0.02 -18.24 -9.06
CA THR A 302 0.66 -16.97 -8.75
C THR A 302 -0.32 -15.86 -8.44
N ARG A 303 -1.39 -15.71 -9.23
CA ARG A 303 -2.49 -14.77 -8.97
C ARG A 303 -3.12 -15.02 -7.60
N ALA A 304 -3.40 -16.28 -7.25
CA ALA A 304 -3.96 -16.65 -5.95
C ALA A 304 -3.08 -16.20 -4.80
N MET A 305 -1.82 -16.61 -4.81
CA MET A 305 -0.89 -16.38 -3.70
C MET A 305 -0.46 -14.92 -3.59
N VAL A 306 -0.37 -14.21 -4.71
CA VAL A 306 -0.07 -12.77 -4.70
C VAL A 306 -1.20 -12.01 -4.02
N LEU A 307 -2.43 -12.19 -4.49
CA LEU A 307 -3.59 -11.47 -3.97
C LEU A 307 -3.91 -11.88 -2.53
N ASN A 308 -3.79 -13.17 -2.19
CA ASN A 308 -4.15 -13.71 -0.87
C ASN A 308 -3.00 -13.78 0.13
N GLY A 309 -1.83 -13.25 -0.19
CA GLY A 309 -0.75 -13.25 0.79
C GLY A 309 0.43 -12.35 0.48
N LEU A 310 1.09 -12.47 -0.68
CA LEU A 310 2.34 -11.73 -0.93
C LEU A 310 2.14 -10.20 -0.92
N ASP A 311 0.96 -9.73 -1.33
CA ASP A 311 0.61 -8.31 -1.23
C ASP A 311 0.52 -7.81 0.23
N ILE A 312 0.23 -8.67 1.20
CA ILE A 312 0.30 -8.36 2.64
C ILE A 312 1.75 -8.53 3.14
N VAL A 313 2.45 -9.58 2.71
CA VAL A 313 3.86 -9.80 3.07
C VAL A 313 4.72 -8.58 2.73
N ALA A 314 4.44 -7.93 1.59
CA ALA A 314 5.13 -6.72 1.14
C ALA A 314 4.97 -5.52 2.09
N THR A 315 3.94 -5.50 2.95
CA THR A 315 3.69 -4.42 3.93
C THR A 315 4.26 -4.73 5.31
N TRP A 316 4.61 -5.98 5.63
CA TRP A 316 5.20 -6.32 6.94
C TRP A 316 6.40 -5.46 7.38
N PRO A 317 7.33 -5.04 6.50
CA PRO A 317 8.40 -4.14 6.90
C PRO A 317 7.89 -2.81 7.46
N THR A 318 6.75 -2.32 6.95
CA THR A 318 6.15 -1.05 7.38
C THR A 318 5.46 -1.14 8.74
N LEU A 319 5.32 -2.35 9.29
CA LEU A 319 4.79 -2.53 10.64
C LEU A 319 5.81 -2.17 11.71
N TYR A 320 7.11 -2.08 11.41
CA TYR A 320 8.11 -1.79 12.43
C TYR A 320 8.07 -0.31 12.87
N PRO A 321 7.63 0.04 14.10
CA PRO A 321 7.25 1.42 14.43
C PRO A 321 8.41 2.43 14.44
N ASP A 322 9.65 2.02 14.73
CA ASP A 322 10.75 3.00 14.74
C ASP A 322 11.24 3.35 13.33
N ASP A 323 11.04 2.46 12.35
CA ASP A 323 11.32 2.79 10.95
C ASP A 323 10.14 3.51 10.31
N TYR A 324 8.91 3.17 10.72
CA TYR A 324 7.69 3.72 10.16
C TYR A 324 6.81 4.29 11.27
N SER A 325 7.26 5.44 11.82
CA SER A 325 6.57 6.14 12.91
C SER A 325 5.32 6.91 12.46
N SER A 326 5.06 6.96 11.16
CA SER A 326 3.91 7.64 10.54
C SER A 326 3.40 6.85 9.34
N GLN A 327 2.24 7.27 8.82
CA GLN A 327 1.52 6.55 7.78
C GLN A 327 2.32 6.52 6.50
N ILE A 328 2.56 5.32 5.99
CA ILE A 328 3.14 5.12 4.66
C ILE A 328 2.17 4.36 3.76
N LYS A 329 1.92 4.91 2.57
CA LYS A 329 1.28 4.20 1.47
C LYS A 329 2.37 3.61 0.57
N LEU A 330 2.43 2.29 0.46
CA LEU A 330 3.26 1.62 -0.52
C LEU A 330 2.47 1.43 -1.82
N GLU A 331 3.03 1.89 -2.93
CA GLU A 331 2.53 1.49 -4.25
C GLU A 331 3.03 0.08 -4.58
N LYS A 332 2.16 -0.70 -5.21
CA LYS A 332 2.44 -2.06 -5.68
C LYS A 332 2.35 -2.10 -7.19
N THR A 333 3.45 -2.42 -7.85
CA THR A 333 3.59 -2.50 -9.31
C THR A 333 3.69 -3.93 -9.80
N ARG A 334 3.55 -4.93 -8.92
CA ARG A 334 3.50 -6.33 -9.34
C ARG A 334 2.43 -6.55 -10.40
N VAL A 335 2.79 -7.36 -11.39
CA VAL A 335 1.91 -7.79 -12.46
C VAL A 335 1.51 -9.24 -12.22
N ILE A 336 0.21 -9.49 -12.19
CA ILE A 336 -0.38 -10.85 -12.17
C ILE A 336 -1.18 -11.06 -13.45
N PHE A 337 -1.48 -12.30 -13.79
CA PHE A 337 -2.10 -12.61 -15.08
C PHE A 337 -3.44 -13.30 -14.93
N SER A 338 -4.36 -12.99 -15.85
CA SER A 338 -5.55 -13.80 -16.08
C SER A 338 -5.16 -15.16 -16.69
N ASP A 339 -6.14 -16.05 -16.81
CA ASP A 339 -5.97 -17.21 -17.68
C ASP A 339 -5.95 -16.70 -19.13
N MET A 340 -5.19 -17.40 -19.98
CA MET A 340 -5.05 -17.09 -21.40
C MET A 340 -6.38 -17.30 -22.12
N VAL A 341 -6.79 -16.34 -22.95
CA VAL A 341 -8.04 -16.38 -23.74
C VAL A 341 -7.72 -16.38 -25.24
N GLY A 342 -8.51 -17.07 -26.04
CA GLY A 342 -8.19 -17.39 -27.44
C GLY A 342 -6.99 -18.33 -27.56
N GLN A 343 -6.44 -18.63 -28.73
CA GLN A 343 -7.14 -18.74 -30.02
C GLN A 343 -8.06 -19.99 -30.04
N SER A 344 -7.91 -20.88 -29.05
CA SER A 344 -8.73 -22.06 -28.80
C SER A 344 -8.96 -22.24 -27.30
N GLU A 345 -10.23 -22.35 -26.91
CA GLU A 345 -10.64 -22.62 -25.52
C GLU A 345 -10.94 -24.10 -25.26
N SER A 346 -11.10 -24.92 -26.29
CA SER A 346 -11.45 -26.35 -26.14
C SER A 346 -10.23 -27.29 -26.16
N ARG A 347 -9.03 -26.77 -26.43
CA ARG A 347 -7.81 -27.58 -26.63
C ARG A 347 -6.55 -26.88 -26.10
N ASP A 348 -5.66 -27.70 -25.52
CA ASP A 348 -4.30 -27.27 -25.18
C ASP A 348 -3.42 -27.17 -26.42
N GLY A 349 -2.42 -26.32 -26.38
CA GLY A 349 -1.46 -26.15 -27.47
C GLY A 349 -0.25 -25.33 -27.05
N SER A 350 0.80 -25.35 -27.88
CA SER A 350 2.03 -24.63 -27.57
C SER A 350 1.87 -23.15 -27.87
N VAL A 351 2.18 -22.31 -26.89
CA VAL A 351 1.97 -20.88 -26.86
C VAL A 351 3.28 -20.13 -27.08
N THR A 352 3.23 -19.05 -27.85
CA THR A 352 4.27 -18.01 -27.89
C THR A 352 3.64 -16.66 -27.59
N ILE A 353 3.99 -16.09 -26.44
CA ILE A 353 3.55 -14.76 -25.99
C ILE A 353 4.37 -13.68 -26.72
N LYS A 354 3.69 -12.64 -27.22
CA LYS A 354 4.26 -11.55 -28.01
C LYS A 354 4.46 -10.30 -27.15
N ASN A 355 5.61 -9.66 -27.27
CA ASN A 355 5.93 -8.42 -26.56
C ASN A 355 5.35 -7.21 -27.28
N ILE A 356 4.07 -6.91 -27.06
CA ILE A 356 3.41 -5.79 -27.74
C ILE A 356 4.07 -4.43 -27.47
N PHE A 357 4.89 -4.30 -26.43
CA PHE A 357 5.58 -3.07 -26.05
C PHE A 357 7.00 -2.92 -26.62
N ASP A 358 7.51 -3.89 -27.39
CA ASP A 358 8.87 -3.80 -27.95
C ASP A 358 9.01 -2.78 -29.10
N ASN A 359 7.90 -2.42 -29.74
CA ASN A 359 7.87 -1.54 -30.91
C ASN A 359 6.50 -0.87 -31.08
N THR A 360 6.46 0.46 -31.22
CA THR A 360 5.22 1.24 -31.43
C THR A 360 4.75 1.27 -32.88
N ASP A 361 5.66 1.08 -33.84
CA ASP A 361 5.40 1.29 -35.27
C ASP A 361 5.00 -0.02 -35.98
N SER A 362 5.41 -1.16 -35.42
CA SER A 362 5.15 -2.49 -35.94
C SER A 362 3.84 -3.08 -35.41
N HIS A 363 3.23 -3.97 -36.18
CA HIS A 363 2.14 -4.86 -35.72
C HIS A 363 2.62 -6.31 -35.47
N GLN A 364 3.92 -6.55 -35.65
CA GLN A 364 4.60 -7.81 -35.41
C GLN A 364 5.65 -7.61 -34.31
N HIS A 365 5.68 -8.53 -33.36
CA HIS A 365 6.50 -8.40 -32.14
C HIS A 365 7.34 -9.66 -31.86
N GLY A 366 8.44 -9.46 -31.15
CA GLY A 366 9.26 -10.52 -30.61
C GLY A 366 8.53 -11.32 -29.52
N SER A 367 9.06 -12.50 -29.19
CA SER A 367 8.54 -13.29 -28.07
C SER A 367 9.01 -12.75 -26.72
N ILE A 368 8.18 -12.86 -25.69
CA ILE A 368 8.56 -12.56 -24.31
C ILE A 368 8.19 -13.73 -23.39
N GLY A 369 9.07 -14.01 -22.41
CA GLY A 369 8.76 -14.96 -21.35
C GLY A 369 7.82 -14.36 -20.32
N LEU A 370 6.90 -15.16 -19.78
CA LEU A 370 5.90 -14.71 -18.78
C LEU A 370 6.53 -13.99 -17.58
N ASN A 371 7.65 -14.51 -17.06
CA ASN A 371 8.35 -13.93 -15.91
C ASN A 371 9.18 -12.68 -16.24
N SER A 372 9.34 -12.35 -17.53
CA SER A 372 10.02 -11.13 -18.00
C SER A 372 9.05 -9.95 -18.21
N ILE A 373 7.74 -10.18 -18.11
CA ILE A 373 6.74 -9.12 -18.19
C ILE A 373 6.74 -8.33 -16.88
N SER A 374 6.96 -7.02 -16.95
CA SER A 374 6.97 -6.09 -15.83
C SER A 374 5.88 -5.02 -15.98
N TYR A 375 5.75 -4.14 -14.98
CA TYR A 375 4.90 -2.98 -15.09
C TYR A 375 5.35 -2.07 -16.24
N PHE A 376 4.39 -1.56 -17.00
CA PHE A 376 4.61 -0.54 -18.03
C PHE A 376 4.12 0.82 -17.52
N PRO A 377 4.98 1.85 -17.32
CA PRO A 377 4.64 3.09 -16.62
C PRO A 377 3.82 4.08 -17.47
N ASP A 378 2.62 3.64 -17.87
CA ASP A 378 1.57 4.43 -18.52
C ASP A 378 0.17 3.89 -18.16
N GLU A 379 -0.90 4.60 -18.48
CA GLU A 379 -2.28 4.19 -18.16
C GLU A 379 -3.03 3.79 -19.43
N LEU A 380 -3.55 2.56 -19.48
CA LEU A 380 -4.38 2.09 -20.59
C LEU A 380 -5.68 2.91 -20.65
N GLN A 381 -5.94 3.52 -21.80
CA GLN A 381 -7.15 4.33 -22.03
C GLN A 381 -8.26 3.50 -22.68
N LYS A 382 -7.91 2.63 -23.62
CA LYS A 382 -8.81 1.69 -24.27
C LYS A 382 -8.04 0.60 -25.01
N ALA A 383 -8.69 -0.55 -25.20
CA ALA A 383 -8.30 -1.53 -26.19
C ALA A 383 -9.28 -1.52 -27.36
N GLN A 384 -8.84 -1.94 -28.54
CA GLN A 384 -9.68 -2.11 -29.70
C GLN A 384 -9.38 -3.45 -30.36
N LEU A 385 -10.40 -4.12 -30.90
CA LEU A 385 -10.23 -5.37 -31.64
C LEU A 385 -10.52 -5.14 -33.11
N ARG A 386 -9.67 -5.72 -33.96
CA ARG A 386 -9.86 -5.76 -35.40
C ARG A 386 -10.38 -7.14 -35.80
N MET A 387 -11.44 -7.14 -36.59
CA MET A 387 -12.23 -8.32 -36.89
C MET A 387 -12.00 -8.78 -38.32
N TYR A 388 -11.83 -10.09 -38.49
CA TYR A 388 -11.91 -10.75 -39.77
C TYR A 388 -13.34 -11.27 -39.92
N ASP A 389 -14.00 -10.89 -41.02
CA ASP A 389 -15.32 -11.38 -41.38
C ASP A 389 -15.39 -11.61 -42.88
N TYR A 390 -15.36 -12.88 -43.27
CA TYR A 390 -15.33 -13.27 -44.68
C TYR A 390 -16.71 -13.21 -45.35
N ASN A 391 -17.82 -13.26 -44.59
CA ASN A 391 -19.17 -13.41 -45.15
C ASN A 391 -20.24 -12.89 -44.17
N HIS A 392 -20.41 -11.57 -44.06
CA HIS A 392 -21.44 -10.90 -43.26
C HIS A 392 -22.88 -11.17 -43.78
N LYS A 393 -23.33 -12.43 -43.72
CA LYS A 393 -24.70 -12.86 -44.03
C LYS A 393 -25.32 -13.36 -42.72
N PRO A 394 -26.48 -12.83 -42.29
CA PRO A 394 -27.11 -13.16 -41.01
C PRO A 394 -27.55 -14.63 -40.84
N TYR A 395 -27.36 -15.48 -41.86
CA TYR A 395 -27.71 -16.90 -41.85
C TYR A 395 -26.66 -17.78 -42.56
N CYS A 396 -25.39 -17.40 -42.46
CA CYS A 396 -24.35 -18.16 -43.15
C CYS A 396 -24.14 -19.54 -42.49
N THR A 397 -23.98 -20.57 -43.32
CA THR A 397 -23.68 -21.95 -42.90
C THR A 397 -22.18 -22.21 -42.77
N ASP A 398 -21.33 -21.33 -43.33
CA ASP A 398 -19.85 -21.38 -43.33
C ASP A 398 -19.27 -20.07 -42.80
N CYS A 399 -19.45 -19.80 -41.50
CA CYS A 399 -19.12 -18.50 -40.91
C CYS A 399 -17.72 -18.54 -40.31
N PHE A 400 -16.81 -17.88 -41.03
CA PHE A 400 -15.43 -17.61 -40.62
C PHE A 400 -15.38 -16.19 -40.08
N CYS A 401 -15.36 -16.05 -38.75
CA CYS A 401 -15.36 -14.74 -38.07
C CYS A 401 -14.57 -14.80 -36.77
N TRP A 402 -13.58 -13.92 -36.62
CA TRP A 402 -12.76 -13.84 -35.40
C TRP A 402 -12.03 -12.50 -35.31
N PRO A 403 -11.67 -12.05 -34.10
CA PRO A 403 -10.65 -11.02 -33.96
C PRO A 403 -9.29 -11.54 -34.44
N TYR A 404 -8.55 -10.75 -35.21
CA TYR A 404 -7.19 -11.10 -35.65
C TYR A 404 -6.12 -10.12 -35.16
N GLY A 405 -6.54 -9.03 -34.52
CA GLY A 405 -5.62 -8.02 -34.02
C GLY A 405 -6.19 -7.19 -32.88
N VAL A 406 -5.29 -6.64 -32.07
CA VAL A 406 -5.57 -5.78 -30.93
C VAL A 406 -4.79 -4.48 -31.07
N ILE A 407 -5.41 -3.37 -30.67
CA ILE A 407 -4.77 -2.05 -30.57
C ILE A 407 -4.96 -1.56 -29.14
N LEU A 408 -3.87 -1.22 -28.46
CA LEU A 408 -3.85 -0.69 -27.10
C LEU A 408 -3.45 0.78 -27.14
N ASN A 409 -4.35 1.65 -26.68
CA ASN A 409 -4.09 3.07 -26.59
C ASN A 409 -3.75 3.44 -25.13
N TYR A 410 -2.56 3.98 -24.93
CA TYR A 410 -2.11 4.59 -23.68
C TYR A 410 -2.03 6.11 -23.85
N ASN A 411 -1.74 6.86 -22.77
CA ASN A 411 -1.62 8.31 -22.86
C ASN A 411 -0.46 8.76 -23.75
N LYS A 412 0.67 8.04 -23.72
CA LYS A 412 1.88 8.42 -24.45
C LYS A 412 1.98 7.75 -25.81
N ASN A 413 1.54 6.50 -25.91
CA ASN A 413 1.79 5.65 -27.08
C ASN A 413 0.57 4.80 -27.46
N THR A 414 0.55 4.35 -28.71
CA THR A 414 -0.37 3.31 -29.18
C THR A 414 0.44 2.11 -29.64
N PHE A 415 0.02 0.92 -29.22
CA PHE A 415 0.64 -0.35 -29.60
C PHE A 415 -0.39 -1.22 -30.31
N ARG A 416 0.04 -2.03 -31.26
CA ARG A 416 -0.88 -2.84 -32.06
C ARG A 416 -0.26 -4.17 -32.41
N TYR A 417 -1.07 -5.21 -32.46
CA TYR A 417 -0.67 -6.53 -32.93
C TYR A 417 -1.73 -7.10 -33.86
N GLY A 418 -1.31 -7.85 -34.87
CA GLY A 418 -2.19 -8.75 -35.59
C GLY A 418 -1.41 -9.62 -36.57
N ASP A 419 -1.94 -10.81 -36.88
CA ASP A 419 -1.34 -11.69 -37.89
C ASP A 419 -1.29 -10.99 -39.27
N ASN A 420 -2.24 -10.08 -39.52
CA ASN A 420 -2.19 -9.04 -40.55
C ASN A 420 -2.24 -7.65 -39.87
N ASP A 421 -1.81 -6.59 -40.57
CA ASP A 421 -1.85 -5.23 -40.04
C ASP A 421 -3.28 -4.85 -39.61
N PRO A 422 -3.54 -4.63 -38.31
CA PRO A 422 -4.87 -4.26 -37.83
C PRO A 422 -5.24 -2.80 -38.14
N GLY A 423 -4.32 -2.03 -38.72
CA GLY A 423 -4.49 -0.60 -38.97
C GLY A 423 -4.23 0.23 -37.72
N LEU A 424 -4.86 1.42 -37.66
CA LEU A 424 -4.76 2.36 -36.54
C LEU A 424 -6.04 2.46 -35.71
N SER A 425 -7.10 1.73 -36.10
CA SER A 425 -8.36 1.67 -35.37
C SER A 425 -8.99 0.30 -35.51
N GLY A 426 -9.53 -0.22 -34.40
CA GLY A 426 -10.32 -1.46 -34.39
C GLY A 426 -11.81 -1.23 -34.66
N ASP A 427 -12.51 -2.31 -34.97
CA ASP A 427 -13.96 -2.35 -35.22
C ASP A 427 -14.75 -2.38 -33.90
N VAL A 428 -14.17 -2.99 -32.86
CA VAL A 428 -14.73 -3.07 -31.51
C VAL A 428 -13.90 -2.19 -30.59
N GLN A 429 -14.56 -1.38 -29.75
CA GLN A 429 -13.92 -0.56 -28.73
C GLN A 429 -14.18 -1.17 -27.36
N LEU A 430 -13.14 -1.26 -26.53
CA LEU A 430 -13.16 -1.77 -25.16
C LEU A 430 -12.58 -0.67 -24.25
N PRO A 431 -13.41 0.22 -23.68
CA PRO A 431 -12.95 1.29 -22.81
C PRO A 431 -12.27 0.74 -21.55
N ALA A 432 -11.22 1.43 -21.07
CA ALA A 432 -10.64 1.19 -19.77
C ALA A 432 -11.34 2.04 -18.67
N PRO A 433 -11.26 1.67 -17.38
CA PRO A 433 -10.63 0.45 -16.85
C PRO A 433 -11.45 -0.80 -17.15
N MET A 434 -10.77 -1.88 -17.56
CA MET A 434 -11.36 -3.22 -17.73
C MET A 434 -10.95 -4.07 -16.53
N SER A 435 -11.83 -4.95 -16.05
CA SER A 435 -11.52 -5.86 -14.93
C SER A 435 -11.44 -7.33 -15.32
N VAL A 436 -11.95 -7.70 -16.51
CA VAL A 436 -11.95 -9.08 -17.00
C VAL A 436 -11.85 -9.13 -18.52
N VAL A 437 -11.24 -10.19 -19.05
CA VAL A 437 -11.30 -10.54 -20.48
C VAL A 437 -11.59 -12.02 -20.62
N ASN A 438 -12.48 -12.38 -21.55
CA ASN A 438 -12.82 -13.76 -21.88
C ASN A 438 -12.98 -13.95 -23.39
N ALA A 439 -12.92 -15.21 -23.82
CA ALA A 439 -13.12 -15.63 -25.18
C ALA A 439 -14.08 -16.84 -25.27
N GLN A 440 -14.78 -16.93 -26.39
CA GLN A 440 -15.56 -18.08 -26.82
C GLN A 440 -15.01 -18.47 -28.18
N THR A 441 -14.72 -19.75 -28.36
CA THR A 441 -14.18 -20.28 -29.62
C THR A 441 -15.03 -21.45 -30.06
N GLN A 442 -15.19 -21.61 -31.37
CA GLN A 442 -15.77 -22.81 -31.94
C GLN A 442 -15.00 -23.18 -33.20
N THR A 443 -14.50 -24.42 -33.26
CA THR A 443 -13.89 -24.97 -34.46
C THR A 443 -14.56 -26.29 -34.82
N ALA A 444 -15.40 -26.25 -35.85
CA ALA A 444 -16.14 -27.36 -36.42
C ALA A 444 -16.04 -27.34 -37.95
N GLN A 445 -16.48 -28.42 -38.62
CA GLN A 445 -16.37 -28.57 -40.07
C GLN A 445 -16.92 -27.39 -40.89
N TYR A 446 -17.95 -26.70 -40.38
CA TYR A 446 -18.65 -25.60 -41.08
C TYR A 446 -18.66 -24.29 -40.27
N THR A 447 -17.95 -24.23 -39.16
CA THR A 447 -17.98 -23.04 -38.28
C THR A 447 -16.62 -22.88 -37.66
N ASP A 448 -15.96 -21.78 -37.95
CA ASP A 448 -14.72 -21.42 -37.29
C ASP A 448 -14.83 -19.97 -36.83
N GLY A 449 -14.98 -19.79 -35.51
CA GLY A 449 -15.21 -18.47 -34.98
C GLY A 449 -14.70 -18.25 -33.57
N GLU A 450 -14.52 -16.98 -33.26
CA GLU A 450 -14.05 -16.50 -31.96
C GLU A 450 -14.73 -15.18 -31.61
N ASN A 451 -15.20 -15.07 -30.38
CA ASN A 451 -15.64 -13.81 -29.79
C ASN A 451 -14.81 -13.52 -28.55
N ILE A 452 -14.33 -12.28 -28.40
CA ILE A 452 -13.65 -11.79 -27.20
C ILE A 452 -14.52 -10.70 -26.56
N TRP A 453 -14.59 -10.70 -25.23
CA TRP A 453 -15.29 -9.67 -24.48
C TRP A 453 -14.62 -9.33 -23.16
N THR A 454 -15.00 -8.16 -22.66
CA THR A 454 -14.64 -7.62 -21.36
C THR A 454 -15.91 -7.24 -20.61
N ASP A 455 -15.75 -6.74 -19.38
CA ASP A 455 -16.82 -6.09 -18.64
C ASP A 455 -17.29 -4.76 -19.24
N THR A 456 -16.53 -4.18 -20.18
CA THR A 456 -16.81 -2.88 -20.81
C THR A 456 -17.24 -2.96 -22.27
N GLY A 457 -17.16 -4.13 -22.91
CA GLY A 457 -17.54 -4.31 -24.31
C GLY A 457 -17.35 -5.73 -24.84
N ARG A 458 -17.83 -6.01 -26.06
CA ARG A 458 -17.78 -7.35 -26.67
C ARG A 458 -17.73 -7.30 -28.19
N SER A 459 -17.01 -8.23 -28.81
CA SER A 459 -17.14 -8.52 -30.25
C SER A 459 -18.39 -9.38 -30.48
N TRP A 460 -19.53 -8.78 -30.84
CA TRP A 460 -20.78 -9.52 -31.13
C TRP A 460 -20.97 -9.91 -32.60
N LEU A 461 -19.90 -9.92 -33.39
CA LEU A 461 -20.01 -10.13 -34.84
C LEU A 461 -20.05 -11.60 -35.24
N CYS A 462 -19.56 -12.52 -34.39
CA CYS A 462 -19.46 -13.93 -34.75
C CYS A 462 -20.58 -14.77 -34.10
N THR A 463 -21.36 -15.48 -34.91
CA THR A 463 -22.41 -16.38 -34.43
C THR A 463 -21.83 -17.76 -34.11
N LEU A 464 -21.70 -18.09 -32.82
CA LEU A 464 -21.27 -19.40 -32.34
C LEU A 464 -22.51 -20.22 -31.94
N ARG A 465 -22.57 -21.49 -32.37
CA ARG A 465 -23.74 -22.38 -32.16
C ARG A 465 -23.59 -23.35 -30.99
N GLY A 466 -22.37 -23.55 -30.53
CA GLY A 466 -22.08 -24.42 -29.40
C GLY A 466 -22.42 -23.79 -28.05
N TYR A 467 -22.34 -24.61 -27.01
CA TYR A 467 -22.50 -24.23 -25.61
C TYR A 467 -21.65 -25.18 -24.77
N CYS A 468 -21.26 -24.74 -23.56
CA CYS A 468 -20.49 -25.56 -22.64
C CYS A 468 -21.29 -26.77 -22.12
N THR A 469 -20.66 -27.95 -22.15
CA THR A 469 -21.21 -29.17 -21.54
C THR A 469 -20.49 -29.56 -20.24
N THR A 470 -19.38 -28.91 -19.95
CA THR A 470 -18.63 -29.06 -18.68
C THR A 470 -18.82 -27.84 -17.81
N ASN A 471 -18.52 -28.00 -16.52
CA ASN A 471 -18.33 -26.85 -15.63
C ASN A 471 -17.14 -26.01 -16.10
N CYS A 472 -17.14 -24.77 -15.63
CA CYS A 472 -16.17 -23.73 -15.87
C CYS A 472 -15.06 -23.85 -14.84
N PHE A 473 -13.87 -24.30 -15.25
CA PHE A 473 -12.73 -24.55 -14.35
C PHE A 473 -11.64 -23.48 -14.51
N PRO A 474 -11.08 -22.95 -13.41
CA PRO A 474 -9.88 -22.11 -13.46
C PRO A 474 -8.77 -22.78 -14.28
N GLY A 475 -8.14 -22.01 -15.15
CA GLY A 475 -7.04 -22.42 -16.01
C GLY A 475 -7.41 -23.33 -17.20
N ARG A 476 -8.66 -23.78 -17.31
CA ARG A 476 -9.12 -24.70 -18.38
C ARG A 476 -10.36 -24.25 -19.13
N GLY A 477 -11.17 -23.36 -18.55
CA GLY A 477 -12.43 -22.93 -19.17
C GLY A 477 -13.53 -23.99 -19.08
N CYS A 478 -14.50 -23.91 -19.98
CA CYS A 478 -15.46 -24.98 -20.25
C CYS A 478 -15.47 -25.33 -21.73
N TYR A 479 -15.87 -26.56 -22.07
CA TYR A 479 -15.84 -27.03 -23.46
C TYR A 479 -16.96 -28.02 -23.80
N ASN A 480 -17.13 -28.25 -25.10
CA ASN A 480 -18.02 -29.24 -25.68
C ASN A 480 -17.37 -29.90 -26.90
N ASN A 481 -16.89 -31.13 -26.69
CA ASN A 481 -16.17 -31.90 -27.71
C ASN A 481 -17.00 -32.17 -28.97
N SER A 482 -18.33 -32.29 -28.84
CA SER A 482 -19.22 -32.60 -29.96
C SER A 482 -19.36 -31.44 -30.94
N THR A 483 -19.23 -30.20 -30.45
CA THR A 483 -19.40 -28.98 -31.27
C THR A 483 -18.09 -28.24 -31.53
N GLY A 484 -17.00 -28.64 -30.87
CA GLY A 484 -15.72 -27.92 -30.90
C GLY A 484 -15.77 -26.58 -30.16
N TYR A 485 -16.81 -26.34 -29.37
CA TYR A 485 -17.00 -25.11 -28.60
C TYR A 485 -16.16 -25.13 -27.33
N GLY A 486 -15.59 -23.97 -27.00
CA GLY A 486 -14.97 -23.72 -25.71
C GLY A 486 -15.14 -22.27 -25.29
N GLU A 487 -15.07 -22.03 -23.99
CA GLU A 487 -15.21 -20.71 -23.38
C GLU A 487 -14.27 -20.56 -22.20
N SER A 488 -13.57 -19.43 -22.13
CA SER A 488 -12.72 -19.10 -20.99
C SER A 488 -13.55 -18.60 -19.81
N CYS A 489 -12.96 -18.69 -18.63
CA CYS A 489 -13.67 -18.58 -17.35
C CYS A 489 -13.08 -17.55 -16.39
N ASN A 490 -12.39 -16.53 -16.93
CA ASN A 490 -11.84 -15.47 -16.11
C ASN A 490 -12.95 -14.72 -15.37
N GLN A 491 -12.67 -14.38 -14.12
CA GLN A 491 -13.54 -13.56 -13.27
C GLN A 491 -12.87 -12.22 -13.01
N SER A 492 -13.67 -11.21 -12.69
CA SER A 492 -13.15 -9.93 -12.21
C SER A 492 -12.38 -10.16 -10.91
N LEU A 493 -11.21 -9.52 -10.80
CA LEU A 493 -10.35 -9.60 -9.62
C LEU A 493 -10.59 -8.33 -8.77
N PRO A 494 -11.03 -8.47 -7.51
CA PRO A 494 -11.26 -7.32 -6.64
C PRO A 494 -10.04 -6.40 -6.54
N GLY A 495 -10.29 -5.08 -6.61
CA GLY A 495 -9.24 -4.07 -6.51
C GLY A 495 -8.18 -4.13 -7.60
N GLN A 496 -8.42 -4.81 -8.73
CA GLN A 496 -7.49 -4.87 -9.86
C GLN A 496 -8.11 -4.28 -11.13
N LYS A 497 -7.25 -3.78 -12.02
CA LYS A 497 -7.58 -3.42 -13.41
C LYS A 497 -6.64 -4.12 -14.39
N ILE A 498 -7.12 -4.39 -15.59
CA ILE A 498 -6.30 -4.85 -16.72
C ILE A 498 -5.40 -3.68 -17.14
N HIS A 499 -4.10 -3.92 -17.04
CA HIS A 499 -3.05 -2.99 -17.43
C HIS A 499 -2.67 -3.09 -18.90
N ALA A 500 -2.65 -4.32 -19.43
CA ALA A 500 -2.23 -4.62 -20.78
C ALA A 500 -2.81 -5.97 -21.24
N LEU A 501 -2.86 -6.15 -22.56
CA LEU A 501 -3.25 -7.39 -23.21
C LEU A 501 -2.08 -7.87 -24.07
N TYR A 502 -1.41 -8.93 -23.65
CA TYR A 502 -0.30 -9.53 -24.38
C TYR A 502 -0.83 -10.52 -25.40
N PRO A 503 -0.63 -10.28 -26.71
CA PRO A 503 -1.04 -11.25 -27.71
C PRO A 503 -0.25 -12.53 -27.60
N PHE A 504 -0.84 -13.64 -28.00
CA PHE A 504 -0.11 -14.89 -28.19
C PHE A 504 -0.62 -15.65 -29.39
N THR A 505 0.26 -16.51 -29.89
CA THR A 505 -0.07 -17.49 -30.93
C THR A 505 -0.04 -18.88 -30.33
N GLN A 506 -0.94 -19.74 -30.80
CA GLN A 506 -1.02 -21.14 -30.42
C GLN A 506 -0.66 -22.02 -31.62
N THR A 507 0.03 -23.12 -31.37
CA THR A 507 0.36 -24.14 -32.38
C THR A 507 -0.13 -25.51 -31.92
N ASN A 508 -0.21 -26.46 -32.84
CA ASN A 508 -0.70 -27.83 -32.60
C ASN A 508 -2.20 -27.92 -32.24
N VAL A 509 -2.99 -26.94 -32.67
CA VAL A 509 -4.45 -26.95 -32.58
C VAL A 509 -5.04 -26.87 -34.00
N LEU A 510 -6.36 -27.05 -34.18
CA LEU A 510 -7.02 -26.82 -35.47
C LEU A 510 -7.71 -25.46 -35.47
N GLY A 511 -7.69 -24.74 -36.60
CA GLY A 511 -8.46 -23.50 -36.78
C GLY A 511 -7.93 -22.26 -36.06
N GLN A 512 -6.68 -22.25 -35.58
CA GLN A 512 -6.12 -21.06 -34.90
C GLN A 512 -5.41 -20.04 -35.80
N SER A 513 -5.17 -20.35 -37.08
CA SER A 513 -4.45 -19.44 -37.98
C SER A 513 -5.20 -18.11 -38.13
N GLY A 514 -4.58 -16.98 -37.79
CA GLY A 514 -5.20 -15.66 -37.92
C GLY A 514 -6.10 -15.24 -36.76
N LYS A 515 -6.33 -16.09 -35.74
CA LYS A 515 -7.16 -15.75 -34.56
C LYS A 515 -6.37 -14.91 -33.54
N LEU A 516 -7.02 -14.36 -32.53
CA LEU A 516 -6.34 -13.52 -31.53
C LEU A 516 -6.32 -14.20 -30.16
N GLY A 517 -5.16 -14.65 -29.72
CA GLY A 517 -4.95 -15.04 -28.32
C GLY A 517 -4.53 -13.84 -27.49
N LEU A 518 -5.09 -13.66 -26.29
CA LEU A 518 -4.73 -12.60 -25.34
C LEU A 518 -4.44 -13.16 -23.93
N LEU A 519 -3.38 -12.64 -23.33
CA LEU A 519 -3.06 -12.80 -21.91
C LEU A 519 -3.21 -11.43 -21.24
N ALA A 520 -4.19 -11.28 -20.34
CA ALA A 520 -4.35 -10.01 -19.62
C ALA A 520 -3.41 -9.95 -18.42
N SER A 521 -2.71 -8.82 -18.30
CA SER A 521 -1.95 -8.48 -17.11
C SER A 521 -2.76 -7.54 -16.22
N HIS A 522 -2.76 -7.79 -14.92
CA HIS A 522 -3.49 -7.01 -13.92
C HIS A 522 -2.52 -6.31 -12.95
N ILE A 523 -2.92 -5.11 -12.53
CA ILE A 523 -2.27 -4.27 -11.51
C ILE A 523 -3.33 -3.77 -10.51
N PRO A 524 -2.94 -3.20 -9.35
CA PRO A 524 -3.90 -2.59 -8.44
C PRO A 524 -4.68 -1.49 -9.14
N TYR A 525 -5.96 -1.38 -8.84
CA TYR A 525 -6.88 -0.43 -9.48
C TYR A 525 -6.43 1.02 -9.30
N ASP A 526 -5.96 1.37 -8.10
CA ASP A 526 -5.53 2.70 -7.70
C ASP A 526 -4.07 3.04 -8.08
N LEU A 527 -3.34 2.10 -8.71
CA LEU A 527 -1.99 2.35 -9.18
C LEU A 527 -2.02 3.41 -10.31
N SER A 528 -1.25 4.48 -10.11
CA SER A 528 -1.04 5.53 -11.10
C SER A 528 0.35 5.41 -11.72
N PRO A 529 0.52 5.68 -13.04
CA PRO A 529 1.85 5.79 -13.64
C PRO A 529 2.64 7.00 -13.12
N ASN A 530 1.97 8.03 -12.60
CA ASN A 530 2.63 9.22 -12.07
C ASN A 530 3.19 8.95 -10.66
N ASN A 531 4.40 9.42 -10.39
CA ASN A 531 4.98 9.34 -9.05
C ASN A 531 4.62 10.63 -8.29
N THR A 532 3.45 10.64 -7.65
CA THR A 532 3.00 11.78 -6.83
C THR A 532 3.41 11.60 -5.38
N ILE A 533 3.84 12.66 -4.72
CA ILE A 533 4.01 12.75 -3.26
C ILE A 533 3.34 14.04 -2.76
N GLY A 534 3.27 14.23 -1.44
CA GLY A 534 2.65 15.44 -0.89
C GLY A 534 1.12 15.38 -0.85
N ASP A 535 0.56 14.19 -1.09
CA ASP A 535 -0.88 13.94 -0.98
C ASP A 535 -1.28 14.09 0.49
N LYS A 536 -2.32 14.90 0.73
CA LYS A 536 -2.87 15.10 2.05
C LYS A 536 -3.89 14.02 2.35
N ASP A 537 -3.85 13.51 3.56
CA ASP A 537 -4.96 12.77 4.12
C ASP A 537 -6.20 13.69 4.16
N THR A 538 -7.32 13.17 3.65
CA THR A 538 -8.58 13.91 3.45
C THR A 538 -9.10 14.55 4.74
N ASP A 539 -8.80 13.94 5.88
CA ASP A 539 -9.37 14.31 7.17
C ASP A 539 -8.37 15.02 8.09
N SER A 540 -7.10 14.59 8.11
CA SER A 540 -6.09 15.20 9.00
C SER A 540 -5.29 16.35 8.39
N THR A 541 -5.42 16.59 7.07
CA THR A 541 -4.59 17.53 6.28
C THR A 541 -3.08 17.26 6.29
N ASN A 542 -2.65 16.21 7.01
CA ASN A 542 -1.27 15.78 7.07
C ASN A 542 -0.85 15.16 5.73
N ILE A 543 0.40 15.38 5.36
CA ILE A 543 0.97 14.69 4.21
C ILE A 543 1.19 13.23 4.60
N VAL A 544 0.78 12.29 3.76
CA VAL A 544 1.00 10.86 3.95
C VAL A 544 2.37 10.49 3.38
N ALA A 545 3.16 9.68 4.10
CA ALA A 545 4.41 9.17 3.56
C ALA A 545 4.11 8.23 2.38
N LYS A 546 5.01 8.17 1.41
CA LYS A 546 4.79 7.32 0.24
C LYS A 546 6.04 6.54 -0.14
N GLY A 547 5.88 5.24 -0.35
CA GLY A 547 6.89 4.35 -0.92
C GLY A 547 6.53 4.03 -2.37
N ILE A 548 7.41 4.42 -3.29
CA ILE A 548 7.18 4.30 -4.73
C ILE A 548 8.25 3.35 -5.31
N PRO A 549 7.86 2.24 -5.95
CA PRO A 549 8.78 1.31 -6.59
C PRO A 549 9.69 1.98 -7.61
N VAL A 550 10.98 1.62 -7.59
CA VAL A 550 11.98 2.19 -8.48
C VAL A 550 11.74 1.76 -9.94
N GLU A 551 11.06 0.63 -10.19
CA GLU A 551 10.71 0.17 -11.54
C GLU A 551 9.83 1.14 -12.34
N LYS A 552 9.19 2.13 -11.69
CA LYS A 552 8.44 3.21 -12.36
C LYS A 552 9.33 4.27 -13.01
N GLY A 553 10.65 4.16 -12.87
CA GLY A 553 11.61 5.04 -13.50
C GLY A 553 11.98 4.64 -14.93
N TYR A 554 13.14 5.10 -15.36
CA TYR A 554 13.69 4.84 -16.68
C TYR A 554 15.22 4.77 -16.65
N ALA A 555 15.79 3.97 -17.55
CA ALA A 555 17.23 3.94 -17.75
C ALA A 555 17.71 5.23 -18.41
N SER A 556 18.95 5.62 -18.12
CA SER A 556 19.58 6.73 -18.87
C SER A 556 19.74 6.37 -20.35
N SER A 557 19.72 7.38 -21.22
CA SER A 557 19.75 7.20 -22.67
C SER A 557 20.87 6.25 -23.11
N GLY A 558 20.51 5.24 -23.92
CA GLY A 558 21.43 4.22 -24.44
C GLY A 558 21.81 3.10 -23.46
N GLN A 559 21.35 3.14 -22.20
CA GLN A 559 21.60 2.07 -21.25
C GLN A 559 20.46 1.05 -21.24
N LYS A 560 20.81 -0.24 -21.16
CA LYS A 560 19.88 -1.33 -20.89
C LYS A 560 20.03 -1.75 -19.43
N VAL A 561 19.02 -1.45 -18.63
CA VAL A 561 18.96 -1.81 -17.20
C VAL A 561 17.95 -2.94 -17.04
N GLU A 562 18.26 -3.89 -16.16
CA GLU A 562 17.42 -5.06 -15.94
C GLU A 562 16.37 -4.79 -14.85
N ILE A 563 15.13 -5.20 -15.13
CA ILE A 563 14.02 -5.21 -14.18
C ILE A 563 13.78 -6.66 -13.80
N ILE A 564 13.89 -6.98 -12.52
CA ILE A 564 13.94 -8.35 -12.03
C ILE A 564 12.83 -8.57 -11.01
N ARG A 565 12.14 -9.70 -11.15
CA ARG A 565 11.00 -10.02 -10.30
C ARG A 565 11.38 -10.26 -8.85
N GLU A 566 10.60 -9.67 -7.95
CA GLU A 566 10.80 -9.78 -6.50
C GLU A 566 9.46 -9.93 -5.76
N TRP A 567 9.02 -11.17 -5.58
CA TRP A 567 7.65 -11.49 -5.12
C TRP A 567 7.27 -10.85 -3.78
N ILE A 568 8.22 -10.77 -2.84
CA ILE A 568 7.97 -10.26 -1.49
C ILE A 568 7.92 -8.73 -1.40
N ASN A 569 8.25 -8.01 -2.47
CA ASN A 569 8.28 -6.54 -2.45
C ASN A 569 6.99 -5.90 -3.00
N GLY A 570 6.10 -6.69 -3.60
CA GLY A 570 4.93 -6.15 -4.32
C GLY A 570 5.29 -5.38 -5.59
N ALA A 571 6.53 -5.51 -6.04
CA ALA A 571 7.14 -4.82 -7.18
C ALA A 571 8.32 -5.64 -7.73
N ASN A 572 8.74 -5.35 -8.96
CA ASN A 572 10.05 -5.77 -9.45
C ASN A 572 11.12 -4.78 -8.99
N VAL A 573 12.37 -5.23 -8.94
CA VAL A 573 13.53 -4.43 -8.57
C VAL A 573 14.33 -4.04 -9.80
N VAL A 574 15.04 -2.92 -9.70
CA VAL A 574 15.95 -2.44 -10.75
C VAL A 574 17.37 -2.87 -10.40
N GLN A 575 17.99 -3.70 -11.24
CA GLN A 575 19.40 -4.07 -11.08
C GLN A 575 20.28 -3.05 -11.80
N LEU A 576 21.03 -2.26 -11.03
CA LEU A 576 22.06 -1.37 -11.57
C LEU A 576 23.43 -2.05 -11.48
N SER A 577 23.97 -2.43 -12.63
CA SER A 577 25.37 -2.82 -12.78
C SER A 577 26.30 -1.60 -12.68
N PRO A 578 27.61 -1.79 -12.44
CA PRO A 578 28.58 -0.69 -12.42
C PRO A 578 28.47 0.22 -13.65
N GLY A 579 28.44 1.54 -13.42
CA GLY A 579 28.30 2.57 -14.44
C GLY A 579 26.88 2.80 -14.98
N GLN A 580 25.90 2.01 -14.54
CA GLN A 580 24.50 2.21 -14.94
C GLN A 580 23.81 3.26 -14.06
N SER A 581 22.86 3.95 -14.69
CA SER A 581 22.12 5.06 -14.11
C SER A 581 20.62 4.89 -14.34
N TRP A 582 19.83 5.28 -13.34
CA TRP A 582 18.37 5.20 -13.36
C TRP A 582 17.75 6.51 -12.90
N GLY A 583 16.75 6.98 -13.64
CA GLY A 583 16.02 8.22 -13.38
C GLY A 583 14.58 7.94 -12.98
N MET A 584 14.01 8.80 -12.15
CA MET A 584 12.60 8.79 -11.77
C MET A 584 12.08 10.23 -11.71
N ASP A 585 10.90 10.46 -12.30
CA ASP A 585 10.24 11.77 -12.29
C ASP A 585 9.14 11.78 -11.24
N PHE A 586 9.08 12.85 -10.44
CA PHE A 586 8.12 13.02 -9.36
C PHE A 586 7.34 14.33 -9.48
N THR A 587 6.17 14.36 -8.85
CA THR A 587 5.39 15.59 -8.61
C THR A 587 5.03 15.68 -7.13
N ASN A 588 5.41 16.78 -6.48
CA ASN A 588 5.03 17.09 -5.10
C ASN A 588 3.81 18.02 -5.08
N SER A 589 2.69 17.55 -4.56
CA SER A 589 1.41 18.29 -4.55
C SER A 589 1.42 19.47 -3.56
N THR A 590 2.02 19.30 -2.37
CA THR A 590 1.86 20.26 -1.25
C THR A 590 3.13 21.04 -0.90
N GLY A 591 4.32 20.50 -1.21
CA GLY A 591 5.57 21.05 -0.67
C GLY A 591 5.76 20.75 0.82
N GLY A 592 7.01 20.66 1.28
CA GLY A 592 7.30 20.40 2.69
C GLY A 592 8.71 19.88 2.94
N GLN A 593 9.02 19.58 4.20
CA GLN A 593 10.25 18.87 4.56
C GLN A 593 10.02 17.36 4.53
N TYR A 594 10.97 16.63 3.96
CA TYR A 594 10.91 15.19 3.82
C TYR A 594 12.22 14.55 4.25
N MET A 595 12.13 13.40 4.90
CA MET A 595 13.20 12.41 4.92
C MET A 595 13.08 11.57 3.65
N VAL A 596 14.20 11.37 2.95
CA VAL A 596 14.29 10.54 1.75
C VAL A 596 15.03 9.25 2.10
N ARG A 597 14.42 8.12 1.76
CA ARG A 597 14.99 6.79 2.02
C ARG A 597 14.95 5.94 0.76
N CYS A 598 15.84 4.96 0.69
CA CYS A 598 15.87 3.96 -0.36
C CYS A 598 15.91 2.58 0.27
N ARG A 599 15.06 1.67 -0.22
CA ARG A 599 15.17 0.24 0.09
C ARG A 599 15.90 -0.46 -1.04
N TYR A 600 16.89 -1.25 -0.70
CA TYR A 600 17.81 -1.87 -1.66
C TYR A 600 18.39 -3.18 -1.13
N ALA A 601 19.01 -3.96 -2.00
CA ALA A 601 19.87 -5.09 -1.67
C ALA A 601 21.24 -4.93 -2.34
N SER A 602 22.31 -5.23 -1.61
CA SER A 602 23.69 -5.15 -2.11
C SER A 602 24.58 -6.16 -1.40
N THR A 603 25.42 -6.89 -2.14
CA THR A 603 26.37 -7.83 -1.54
C THR A 603 27.65 -7.14 -1.03
N ASN A 604 27.93 -5.93 -1.50
CA ASN A 604 29.09 -5.12 -1.09
C ASN A 604 28.67 -3.72 -0.66
N ASP A 605 29.58 -3.02 0.01
CA ASP A 605 29.46 -1.57 0.17
C ASP A 605 29.58 -0.93 -1.23
N THR A 606 28.49 -0.33 -1.70
CA THR A 606 28.36 0.15 -3.08
C THR A 606 28.30 1.68 -3.09
N PRO A 607 29.32 2.36 -3.63
CA PRO A 607 29.24 3.79 -3.95
C PRO A 607 28.11 4.09 -4.94
N ILE A 608 27.19 4.96 -4.53
CA ILE A 608 26.07 5.45 -5.31
C ILE A 608 26.18 6.96 -5.41
N PHE A 609 26.10 7.48 -6.63
CA PHE A 609 25.81 8.88 -6.84
C PHE A 609 24.29 9.07 -6.83
N PHE A 610 23.80 9.83 -5.85
CA PHE A 610 22.39 10.16 -5.69
C PHE A 610 22.19 11.65 -5.97
N ASN A 611 21.31 11.95 -6.92
CA ASN A 611 21.04 13.31 -7.35
C ASN A 611 19.53 13.58 -7.39
N LEU A 612 19.06 14.54 -6.61
CA LEU A 612 17.70 15.07 -6.68
C LEU A 612 17.77 16.47 -7.27
N VAL A 613 17.06 16.69 -8.38
CA VAL A 613 17.11 17.91 -9.20
C VAL A 613 15.71 18.48 -9.38
N TYR A 614 15.53 19.78 -9.18
CA TYR A 614 14.30 20.48 -9.56
C TYR A 614 14.31 20.85 -11.04
N ASP A 615 13.14 21.01 -11.67
CA ASP A 615 13.02 21.49 -13.07
C ASP A 615 13.69 22.86 -13.29
N GLY A 616 13.93 23.64 -12.22
CA GLY A 616 14.68 24.90 -12.23
C GLY A 616 16.21 24.76 -12.10
N GLY A 617 16.75 23.53 -12.09
CA GLY A 617 18.19 23.23 -12.13
C GLY A 617 18.93 23.25 -10.79
N SER A 618 18.25 23.47 -9.66
CA SER A 618 18.88 23.33 -8.34
C SER A 618 18.87 21.88 -7.86
N ASN A 619 19.95 21.47 -7.19
CA ASN A 619 20.18 20.10 -6.74
C ASN A 619 20.24 20.06 -5.21
N PRO A 620 19.10 19.97 -4.50
CA PRO A 620 19.09 19.89 -3.04
C PRO A 620 19.81 18.65 -2.49
N ILE A 621 19.98 17.60 -3.29
CA ILE A 621 20.83 16.45 -2.98
C ILE A 621 21.72 16.20 -4.20
N TYR A 622 23.03 16.37 -4.04
CA TYR A 622 24.03 16.09 -5.07
C TYR A 622 25.23 15.42 -4.39
N ASN A 623 25.11 14.14 -4.06
CA ASN A 623 26.06 13.49 -3.18
C ASN A 623 26.53 12.14 -3.74
N GLN A 624 27.83 11.88 -3.57
CA GLN A 624 28.37 10.54 -3.55
C GLN A 624 28.15 9.98 -2.15
N MET A 625 27.52 8.82 -2.06
CA MET A 625 27.29 8.13 -0.80
C MET A 625 27.56 6.64 -0.96
N THR A 626 27.78 5.93 0.14
CA THR A 626 28.00 4.48 0.10
C THR A 626 26.79 3.79 0.68
N PHE A 627 26.17 2.92 -0.12
CA PHE A 627 25.12 2.02 0.32
C PHE A 627 25.79 0.77 0.91
N PRO A 628 25.69 0.52 2.23
CA PRO A 628 26.36 -0.62 2.84
C PRO A 628 25.93 -1.98 2.26
N ALA A 629 26.79 -2.98 2.40
CA ALA A 629 26.40 -4.36 2.14
C ALA A 629 25.22 -4.74 3.04
N THR A 630 24.16 -5.26 2.42
CA THR A 630 23.02 -5.81 3.13
C THR A 630 23.37 -7.21 3.61
N LYS A 631 23.30 -7.44 4.93
CA LYS A 631 23.67 -8.73 5.53
C LYS A 631 22.47 -9.64 5.66
N GLU A 632 22.73 -10.95 5.61
CA GLU A 632 21.79 -11.93 6.16
C GLU A 632 21.63 -11.70 7.67
N THR A 633 20.43 -11.99 8.16
CA THR A 633 20.01 -11.93 9.56
C THR A 633 21.13 -12.40 10.49
N PRO A 634 21.57 -11.62 11.51
CA PRO A 634 22.37 -12.20 12.57
C PRO A 634 21.56 -13.26 13.32
N ALA A 635 22.25 -14.24 13.91
CA ALA A 635 21.69 -15.11 14.93
C ALA A 635 21.01 -14.30 16.05
N HIS A 636 20.13 -14.95 16.81
CA HIS A 636 19.17 -14.40 17.78
C HIS A 636 19.73 -13.38 18.82
N ASP A 637 21.06 -13.20 18.91
CA ASP A 637 21.76 -12.55 20.03
C ASP A 637 22.52 -11.23 19.72
N SER A 638 22.47 -10.67 18.50
CA SER A 638 23.17 -9.39 18.24
C SER A 638 22.23 -8.17 18.37
N VAL A 639 22.49 -7.32 19.36
CA VAL A 639 21.64 -6.16 19.74
C VAL A 639 21.79 -4.95 18.78
N ASP A 640 22.69 -4.99 17.81
CA ASP A 640 23.19 -3.78 17.11
C ASP A 640 22.96 -3.71 15.58
N ASN A 641 22.10 -4.56 15.01
CA ASN A 641 21.89 -4.56 13.56
C ASN A 641 20.71 -3.67 13.13
N LYS A 642 21.01 -2.38 12.92
CA LYS A 642 20.15 -1.44 12.16
C LYS A 642 19.86 -1.89 10.72
N ILE A 643 20.55 -2.92 10.23
CA ILE A 643 20.45 -3.47 8.87
C ILE A 643 20.07 -4.95 8.97
N LEU A 644 18.83 -5.23 9.40
CA LEU A 644 18.24 -6.56 9.25
C LEU A 644 17.70 -6.66 7.81
N GLY A 645 18.36 -7.48 7.00
CA GLY A 645 17.98 -7.71 5.61
C GLY A 645 16.80 -8.67 5.51
N ILE A 646 15.81 -8.29 4.69
CA ILE A 646 14.64 -9.13 4.39
C ILE A 646 14.95 -9.93 3.13
N LYS A 647 14.99 -11.25 3.24
CA LYS A 647 15.33 -12.14 2.13
C LYS A 647 14.30 -12.06 1.01
N GLY A 648 14.75 -11.64 -0.17
CA GLY A 648 14.08 -11.86 -1.44
C GLY A 648 14.79 -12.92 -2.30
N ILE A 649 14.39 -13.03 -3.55
CA ILE A 649 15.02 -13.89 -4.57
C ILE A 649 16.43 -13.40 -4.89
N ASN A 650 16.60 -12.08 -5.04
CA ASN A 650 17.83 -11.51 -5.60
C ASN A 650 18.79 -10.93 -4.55
N GLY A 651 18.40 -10.94 -3.28
CA GLY A 651 19.23 -10.43 -2.19
C GLY A 651 18.43 -10.17 -0.92
N ASN A 652 19.12 -9.61 0.07
CA ASN A 652 18.50 -9.20 1.33
C ASN A 652 18.23 -7.70 1.30
N TYR A 653 16.97 -7.31 1.48
CA TYR A 653 16.57 -5.92 1.34
C TYR A 653 16.59 -5.19 2.68
N SER A 654 17.25 -4.04 2.72
CA SER A 654 17.30 -3.15 3.87
C SER A 654 16.99 -1.71 3.49
N LEU A 655 16.60 -0.93 4.49
CA LEU A 655 16.27 0.48 4.33
C LEU A 655 17.50 1.35 4.66
N MET A 656 17.75 2.36 3.84
CA MET A 656 18.80 3.35 4.07
C MET A 656 18.22 4.77 3.96
N ASN A 657 18.55 5.61 4.93
CA ASN A 657 18.29 7.04 4.85
C ASN A 657 19.27 7.65 3.84
N VAL A 658 18.73 8.20 2.76
CA VAL A 658 19.49 8.98 1.78
C VAL A 658 19.74 10.38 2.31
N LYS A 659 18.70 10.98 2.91
CA LYS A 659 18.76 12.31 3.52
C LYS A 659 17.74 12.40 4.65
N ASP A 660 18.20 12.81 5.84
CA ASP A 660 17.33 12.90 7.02
C ASP A 660 16.31 14.04 6.93
N SER A 661 16.65 15.15 6.24
CA SER A 661 15.73 16.24 5.93
C SER A 661 16.12 16.97 4.64
N VAL A 662 15.15 17.16 3.76
CA VAL A 662 15.22 18.00 2.57
C VAL A 662 13.90 18.75 2.38
N GLU A 663 13.98 20.05 2.12
CA GLU A 663 12.80 20.83 1.73
C GLU A 663 12.53 20.65 0.25
N LEU A 664 11.39 20.03 -0.07
CA LEU A 664 10.91 19.85 -1.44
C LEU A 664 9.76 20.83 -1.69
N PRO A 665 9.87 21.75 -2.68
CA PRO A 665 8.76 22.62 -3.05
C PRO A 665 7.63 21.84 -3.71
N SER A 666 6.45 22.45 -3.81
CA SER A 666 5.41 21.94 -4.70
C SER A 666 5.87 22.07 -6.16
N GLY A 667 5.57 21.07 -6.98
CA GLY A 667 6.00 21.00 -8.38
C GLY A 667 6.76 19.73 -8.73
N LYS A 668 7.45 19.75 -9.87
CA LYS A 668 8.17 18.61 -10.42
C LYS A 668 9.63 18.58 -10.01
N PHE A 669 10.14 17.37 -9.85
CA PHE A 669 11.54 17.10 -9.59
C PHE A 669 11.93 15.71 -10.08
N HIS A 670 13.22 15.49 -10.23
CA HIS A 670 13.81 14.27 -10.75
C HIS A 670 14.77 13.67 -9.73
N VAL A 671 14.81 12.35 -9.63
CA VAL A 671 15.79 11.61 -8.84
C VAL A 671 16.61 10.72 -9.76
N PHE A 672 17.92 10.78 -9.64
CA PHE A 672 18.85 9.92 -10.38
C PHE A 672 19.74 9.13 -9.43
N PHE A 673 19.94 7.87 -9.78
CA PHE A 673 20.91 6.96 -9.18
C PHE A 673 21.98 6.67 -10.21
N THR A 674 23.24 6.57 -9.79
CA THR A 674 24.29 5.96 -10.61
C THR A 674 25.14 5.04 -9.75
N ASN A 675 25.29 3.79 -10.18
CA ASN A 675 26.15 2.84 -9.50
C ASN A 675 27.61 3.10 -9.85
N ASN A 676 28.36 3.68 -8.90
CA ASN A 676 29.80 3.93 -9.01
C ASN A 676 30.64 2.85 -8.32
N GLY A 677 29.99 1.80 -7.81
CA GLY A 677 30.66 0.65 -7.23
C GLY A 677 31.15 -0.35 -8.26
N SER A 678 31.67 -1.48 -7.76
CA SER A 678 32.22 -2.56 -8.56
C SER A 678 31.28 -3.78 -8.70
N SER A 679 30.14 -3.76 -8.02
CA SER A 679 29.13 -4.83 -8.07
C SER A 679 27.74 -4.28 -8.36
N ALA A 680 26.84 -5.14 -8.83
CA ALA A 680 25.45 -4.78 -9.01
C ALA A 680 24.75 -4.45 -7.67
N ILE A 681 23.78 -3.56 -7.73
CA ILE A 681 22.87 -3.22 -6.64
C ILE A 681 21.43 -3.38 -7.11
N TYR A 682 20.54 -3.85 -6.24
CA TYR A 682 19.12 -4.04 -6.54
C TYR A 682 18.31 -2.97 -5.82
N LEU A 683 17.69 -2.06 -6.56
CA LEU A 683 16.88 -0.98 -6.03
C LEU A 683 15.40 -1.38 -6.03
N ASP A 684 14.76 -1.32 -4.86
CA ASP A 684 13.35 -1.71 -4.69
C ASP A 684 12.42 -0.50 -4.77
N ARG A 685 12.54 0.43 -3.80
CA ARG A 685 11.65 1.60 -3.70
C ARG A 685 12.35 2.81 -3.11
N LEU A 686 11.82 3.99 -3.46
CA LEU A 686 12.09 5.25 -2.80
C LEU A 686 10.95 5.61 -1.85
N GLU A 687 11.30 6.09 -0.67
CA GLU A 687 10.33 6.50 0.33
C GLU A 687 10.53 7.97 0.70
N PHE A 688 9.44 8.74 0.61
CA PHE A 688 9.38 10.13 1.03
C PHE A 688 8.52 10.22 2.27
N VAL A 689 9.16 10.43 3.42
CA VAL A 689 8.49 10.55 4.71
C VAL A 689 8.41 12.03 5.07
N PRO A 690 7.21 12.64 5.10
CA PRO A 690 7.08 14.02 5.51
C PRO A 690 7.54 14.13 6.95
N LEU A 691 8.46 15.06 7.17
CA LEU A 691 8.75 15.55 8.50
C LEU A 691 7.62 16.51 8.82
N GLY A 692 6.96 16.33 9.96
CA GLY A 692 6.01 17.34 10.43
C GLY A 692 6.69 18.70 10.33
N LYS A 693 5.98 19.73 9.84
CA LYS A 693 6.47 21.11 9.99
C LYS A 693 6.96 21.21 11.42
N PRO A 694 8.23 21.62 11.68
CA PRO A 694 8.76 21.62 13.04
C PRO A 694 7.68 22.25 13.90
N SER A 695 7.06 21.41 14.74
CA SER A 695 5.99 21.89 15.59
C SER A 695 6.65 23.01 16.35
N PRO A 696 6.11 24.25 16.32
CA PRO A 696 6.81 25.36 16.93
C PRO A 696 7.18 24.90 18.34
N GLY A 697 8.49 24.80 18.57
CA GLY A 697 9.05 24.21 19.77
C GLY A 697 8.44 24.96 20.94
N VAL A 698 8.05 24.25 21.99
CA VAL A 698 7.61 24.92 23.21
C VAL A 698 8.79 25.74 23.72
N LEU A 699 8.76 27.05 23.49
CA LEU A 699 9.76 27.99 23.96
C LEU A 699 9.60 28.20 25.47
N TYR A 700 8.36 28.21 25.92
CA TYR A 700 7.99 28.35 27.32
C TYR A 700 6.66 27.66 27.60
N SER A 701 6.57 26.93 28.71
CA SER A 701 5.30 26.48 29.27
C SER A 701 5.41 26.55 30.78
N GLY A 702 4.57 27.35 31.39
CA GLY A 702 4.62 27.58 32.83
C GLY A 702 3.60 28.60 33.30
N SER A 703 3.60 28.79 34.61
CA SER A 703 2.83 29.88 35.23
C SER A 703 3.58 31.20 35.08
N TYR A 704 2.84 32.30 35.03
CA TYR A 704 3.38 33.64 35.25
C TYR A 704 2.68 34.23 36.45
N ASP A 705 3.42 35.02 37.23
CA ASP A 705 2.88 35.73 38.37
C ASP A 705 3.57 37.09 38.50
N LEU A 706 2.81 38.17 38.28
CA LEU A 706 3.26 39.56 38.36
C LEU A 706 2.53 40.26 39.51
N MET A 707 2.91 39.92 40.74
CA MET A 707 2.43 40.60 41.96
C MET A 707 3.28 41.83 42.32
N GLY A 708 2.67 42.76 43.07
CA GLY A 708 3.39 43.88 43.67
C GLY A 708 4.03 44.84 42.65
N SER A 709 5.29 45.23 42.87
CA SER A 709 6.02 46.23 42.05
C SER A 709 6.64 45.68 40.75
N GLN A 710 6.47 44.39 40.42
CA GLN A 710 7.03 43.81 39.20
C GLN A 710 6.14 44.09 37.99
N TYR A 711 6.58 44.97 37.09
CA TYR A 711 5.78 45.35 35.91
C TYR A 711 5.95 44.42 34.71
N ALA A 712 7.02 43.63 34.68
CA ALA A 712 7.35 42.75 33.58
C ALA A 712 8.07 41.48 34.07
N SER A 713 7.86 40.37 33.38
CA SER A 713 8.62 39.14 33.55
C SER A 713 9.07 38.64 32.18
N VAL A 714 10.30 38.15 32.08
CA VAL A 714 10.83 37.51 30.88
C VAL A 714 10.38 36.06 30.92
N LEU A 715 9.51 35.67 30.00
CA LEU A 715 9.03 34.29 29.89
C LEU A 715 10.04 33.45 29.09
N PHE A 716 10.65 34.04 28.07
CA PHE A 716 11.60 33.36 27.20
C PHE A 716 12.67 34.34 26.70
N ASN A 717 13.92 33.89 26.60
CA ASN A 717 15.01 34.67 26.04
C ASN A 717 16.11 33.74 25.52
N ASP A 718 16.33 33.74 24.21
CA ASP A 718 17.44 33.03 23.58
C ASP A 718 18.16 33.98 22.62
N GLN A 719 19.33 34.46 23.02
CA GLN A 719 20.07 35.46 22.24
C GLN A 719 20.57 34.94 20.88
N ASN A 720 20.58 33.63 20.66
CA ASN A 720 21.10 33.01 19.44
C ASN A 720 20.01 32.54 18.47
N ALA A 721 18.74 32.59 18.87
CA ALA A 721 17.62 32.15 18.04
C ALA A 721 16.88 33.33 17.40
N SER A 722 16.21 33.06 16.28
CA SER A 722 15.43 34.05 15.53
C SER A 722 14.14 33.40 15.02
N TYR A 723 13.11 33.42 15.85
CA TYR A 723 11.80 32.84 15.57
C TYR A 723 10.96 33.79 14.71
N THR A 724 10.13 33.26 13.81
CA THR A 724 9.30 34.06 12.88
C THR A 724 7.81 33.79 12.98
N THR A 725 7.44 32.77 13.75
CA THR A 725 6.05 32.46 14.10
C THR A 725 5.92 32.25 15.59
N VAL A 726 4.73 32.51 16.11
CA VAL A 726 4.41 32.31 17.51
C VAL A 726 3.00 31.77 17.67
N SER A 727 2.83 30.78 18.55
CA SER A 727 1.54 30.41 19.10
C SER A 727 1.54 30.63 20.61
N ILE A 728 0.51 31.29 21.12
CA ILE A 728 0.36 31.65 22.52
C ILE A 728 -1.01 31.18 22.96
N ASN A 729 -1.07 30.36 23.99
CA ASN A 729 -2.33 29.98 24.62
C ASN A 729 -2.19 29.97 26.14
N GLY A 730 -3.21 30.45 26.82
CA GLY A 730 -3.18 30.58 28.27
C GLY A 730 -4.53 30.93 28.87
N VAL A 731 -4.55 30.96 30.21
CA VAL A 731 -5.70 31.39 31.02
C VAL A 731 -5.17 32.30 32.10
N SER A 732 -5.76 33.49 32.24
CA SER A 732 -5.48 34.37 33.37
C SER A 732 -6.26 33.92 34.61
N ASP A 733 -5.78 34.25 35.80
CA ASP A 733 -6.52 33.92 37.03
C ASP A 733 -7.75 34.83 37.21
N ALA A 734 -8.75 34.38 37.97
CA ALA A 734 -10.02 35.07 38.18
C ALA A 734 -9.87 36.51 38.75
N HIS A 735 -8.77 36.79 39.43
CA HIS A 735 -8.48 38.11 40.03
C HIS A 735 -7.48 38.93 39.20
N SER A 736 -7.03 38.41 38.06
CA SER A 736 -6.09 39.09 37.19
C SER A 736 -6.73 40.28 36.48
N THR A 737 -5.93 41.29 36.25
CA THR A 737 -6.23 42.42 35.35
C THR A 737 -5.74 42.12 33.94
N SER A 738 -6.01 43.01 32.97
CA SER A 738 -5.47 42.85 31.62
C SER A 738 -3.97 43.13 31.57
N GLY A 739 -3.27 42.41 30.69
CA GLY A 739 -1.85 42.58 30.42
C GLY A 739 -1.53 42.38 28.95
N SER A 740 -0.25 42.19 28.65
CA SER A 740 0.18 41.85 27.30
C SER A 740 1.42 40.98 27.28
N ILE A 741 1.51 40.14 26.24
CA ILE A 741 2.72 39.40 25.89
C ILE A 741 3.40 40.15 24.75
N THR A 742 4.67 40.45 24.92
CA THR A 742 5.46 41.25 23.97
C THR A 742 6.67 40.48 23.48
N LEU A 743 6.90 40.50 22.17
CA LEU A 743 8.03 39.86 21.49
C LEU A 743 9.09 40.89 21.16
N PHE A 744 10.36 40.57 21.39
CA PHE A 744 11.50 41.44 21.13
C PHE A 744 12.54 40.74 20.26
N ASN A 745 13.28 41.53 19.48
CA ASN A 745 14.53 41.15 18.83
C ASN A 745 15.65 42.06 19.29
N ASN A 746 16.60 41.52 20.06
CA ASN A 746 17.75 42.28 20.56
C ASN A 746 17.32 43.65 21.16
N GLU A 747 16.31 43.60 22.04
CA GLU A 747 15.67 44.75 22.73
C GLU A 747 14.65 45.57 21.94
N THR A 748 14.52 45.40 20.63
CA THR A 748 13.49 46.10 19.84
C THR A 748 12.15 45.38 19.94
N LEU A 749 11.09 46.07 20.34
CA LEU A 749 9.73 45.51 20.36
C LEU A 749 9.26 45.22 18.93
N VAL A 750 8.82 43.99 18.70
CA VAL A 750 8.38 43.49 17.39
C VAL A 750 6.87 43.34 17.32
N LYS A 751 6.25 42.74 18.34
CA LYS A 751 4.80 42.49 18.38
C LYS A 751 4.29 42.41 19.82
N GLY A 752 3.06 42.86 20.05
CA GLY A 752 2.32 42.68 21.30
C GLY A 752 1.03 41.88 21.09
N PHE A 753 0.63 41.13 22.10
CA PHE A 753 -0.60 40.35 22.19
C PHE A 753 -1.31 40.68 23.50
N ASP A 754 -2.61 40.89 23.45
CA ASP A 754 -3.38 41.22 24.65
C ASP A 754 -3.65 39.97 25.49
N VAL A 755 -3.50 40.10 26.80
CA VAL A 755 -3.87 39.07 27.77
C VAL A 755 -5.10 39.57 28.53
N PRO A 756 -6.28 38.96 28.36
CA PRO A 756 -7.48 39.35 29.09
C PRO A 756 -7.33 38.97 30.57
N GLY A 757 -7.84 39.81 31.47
CA GLY A 757 -7.91 39.50 32.90
C GLY A 757 -9.09 38.60 33.27
N SER A 758 -9.27 38.39 34.57
CA SER A 758 -10.48 37.85 35.20
C SER A 758 -10.88 36.45 34.75
N GLY A 759 -9.96 35.50 34.74
CA GLY A 759 -10.28 34.08 34.48
C GLY A 759 -10.40 33.74 32.98
N GLN A 760 -10.13 34.69 32.09
CA GLN A 760 -10.39 34.55 30.67
C GLN A 760 -9.26 33.78 29.97
N SER A 761 -9.64 32.86 29.08
CA SER A 761 -8.70 32.20 28.18
C SER A 761 -8.32 33.09 27.01
N TYR A 762 -7.09 32.96 26.53
CA TYR A 762 -6.61 33.65 25.33
C TYR A 762 -5.83 32.69 24.45
N GLN A 763 -5.98 32.85 23.14
CA GLN A 763 -5.35 31.99 22.15
C GLN A 763 -5.00 32.77 20.88
N TYR A 764 -3.73 32.74 20.53
CA TYR A 764 -3.17 33.28 19.30
C TYR A 764 -2.43 32.13 18.60
N SER A 765 -2.92 31.66 17.46
CA SER A 765 -2.39 30.45 16.81
C SER A 765 -1.66 30.79 15.52
N ASN A 766 -0.42 30.32 15.40
CA ASN A 766 0.43 30.42 14.19
C ASN A 766 0.56 31.84 13.63
N VAL A 767 0.73 32.83 14.50
CA VAL A 767 0.87 34.23 14.07
C VAL A 767 2.27 34.44 13.50
N THR A 768 2.35 34.88 12.23
CA THR A 768 3.61 35.29 11.61
C THR A 768 4.01 36.68 12.10
N VAL A 769 5.25 36.83 12.54
CA VAL A 769 5.80 38.06 13.11
C VAL A 769 7.20 38.31 12.54
N PRO A 770 7.71 39.56 12.57
CA PRO A 770 9.14 39.76 12.33
C PRO A 770 9.99 38.92 13.30
N PRO A 771 11.26 38.62 12.95
CA PRO A 771 12.18 37.87 13.79
C PRO A 771 12.15 38.33 15.25
N TYR A 772 12.04 37.40 16.20
CA TYR A 772 12.12 37.66 17.64
C TYR A 772 12.97 36.61 18.35
N ASN A 773 13.54 37.00 19.48
CA ASN A 773 14.43 36.18 20.30
C ASN A 773 14.15 36.27 21.81
N ARG A 774 13.20 37.12 22.21
CA ARG A 774 12.76 37.27 23.61
C ARG A 774 11.26 37.50 23.70
N VAL A 775 10.62 36.92 24.72
CA VAL A 775 9.21 37.10 25.05
C VAL A 775 9.06 37.58 26.48
N ASN A 776 8.33 38.68 26.67
CA ASN A 776 8.02 39.24 27.98
C ASN A 776 6.51 39.24 28.23
N MET A 777 6.12 39.05 29.48
CA MET A 777 4.80 39.37 30.00
C MET A 777 4.85 40.73 30.69
N THR A 778 3.90 41.61 30.43
CA THR A 778 3.78 42.93 31.07
C THR A 778 2.38 43.15 31.62
N LYS A 779 2.29 43.79 32.79
CA LYS A 779 1.03 44.18 33.44
C LYS A 779 0.87 45.69 33.54
N GLY A 780 -0.36 46.16 33.77
CA GLY A 780 -0.65 47.57 34.02
C GLY A 780 -0.11 48.10 35.36
N THR A 781 -0.07 49.43 35.52
CA THR A 781 0.66 50.15 36.59
C THR A 781 0.21 49.84 38.03
N TYR A 782 -1.00 49.28 38.22
CA TYR A 782 -1.59 49.02 39.55
C TYR A 782 -2.36 47.69 39.60
N ALA A 783 -1.90 46.72 38.83
CA ALA A 783 -2.68 45.56 38.43
C ALA A 783 -2.01 44.27 38.94
N GLU A 784 -2.74 43.21 39.28
CA GLU A 784 -2.16 41.87 39.46
C GLU A 784 -2.42 41.05 38.20
N LEU A 785 -1.44 40.27 37.75
CA LEU A 785 -1.57 39.44 36.55
C LEU A 785 -0.86 38.11 36.79
N SER A 786 -1.67 37.06 36.90
CA SER A 786 -1.19 35.69 37.10
C SER A 786 -1.98 34.72 36.22
N GLY A 787 -1.41 33.55 35.97
CA GLY A 787 -2.06 32.53 35.15
C GLY A 787 -1.07 31.54 34.57
N SER A 788 -1.51 30.82 33.53
CA SER A 788 -0.67 29.87 32.80
C SER A 788 -0.56 30.27 31.33
N VAL A 789 0.60 30.04 30.74
CA VAL A 789 0.86 30.32 29.32
C VAL A 789 1.76 29.26 28.73
N THR A 790 1.46 28.87 27.50
CA THR A 790 2.34 28.12 26.63
C THR A 790 2.66 28.96 25.40
N ILE A 791 3.96 29.12 25.13
CA ILE A 791 4.50 29.84 23.98
C ILE A 791 5.25 28.84 23.13
N LYS A 792 4.93 28.80 21.83
CA LYS A 792 5.55 27.96 20.83
C LYS A 792 6.13 28.82 19.72
N GLY A 793 7.36 28.55 19.26
CA GLY A 793 8.00 29.26 18.14
C GLY A 793 8.75 28.31 17.20
N ASN A 794 8.83 28.66 15.91
CA ASN A 794 9.48 27.83 14.89
C ASN A 794 10.95 28.16 14.67
#